data_AF-A0A847GZQ8-F1
#
_entry.id   AF-A0A847GZQ8-F1
#
_cell.length_a   1.000
_cell.length_b   1.000
_cell.length_c   1.000
_cell.angle_alpha   90.00
_cell.angle_beta   90.00
_cell.angle_gamma   90.00
#
_symmetry.space_group_name_H-M   'P 1'
#
loop_
_entity.id
_entity.type
_entity.pdbx_description
1 polymer ?
#
loop_
_entity_poly.entity_id
_entity_poly.type
_entity_poly.pdbx_seq_one_letter_code
_entity_poly.pdbx_strand_id
1 'polypeptide(L)'
;VNAGGTIVATYVASLTDADANDISLTASGAASNINVTTINAGAAGDVTLSAGNDVLDTNSTDANLITADVLTVDAANGTDDTTDGIVLDTTVASLDASVTAGGAGGNINIDETDAIILTDVDTTNGSITVDAGGQITATDVQSAMDAEANDIILSNTSGDIVVGLVSAAGSGDVYLNAAAGIEEDGTADGDADIVGQDIELVATAGIGDDAQLEIDGTNLAATTSTGDIDLLDTAGGLTIADVNVDGAGTSGVTITGGAGGWYIRVVAFSPLTVNSPVSDNAGGNITLAANGTAVTDDVDLNADVTATGGNGDISIYAGDSIDVDGVVTISAAGTGDLLLSASTSYNGGTPANGYNGAVGEAATAGLVLMQDGSVVQSQDGDITLRGDGDVLLSTVNANAAGGTTTVGNVTVAADFDGVGTGMSDGAGEITDNLAGETANVTGYLATLTAASGIGSADDLETNIRNFVARNTTTGDVSVNEVAAGGVLYVLEVTQAGADPSLIVLTTERGSLVLPSPGGLGVSITNSANTSGTILLDANVTQPAIDEASRGDVLVNQVVTSQGGAITINADHDVTGQGDITSNGGAINITADANGNGPGGNNNGTIQLSGDIAAGTGTVTFSLSDCDGEIVGDVDAGNVIMGRDDMVPEGALRLNGTTTVETLTRVDRGALLINGTMTVPDVTVTDNGLLGGNGTITGDIVVQGATSPDVGGILDPGDLNPADCSDPQAGQLTVNGDVDVESGGTFRVQLGGLTPGVGGYDQLVLNGSGNLYGTVLDGAGGGALEVQIVSGYSVPVGGEYIIISNDLTDLIGTRFLGLPEGAFLSPDGVLMNISYLSGTDNNDVTLTAPGRYDFNGFGGHTETNYMPMSPFQEKTGNTAGWEGTLPWYFERFSASDPGWDQLRYDGQSTDPMGNPLTFAVDVVPGKAYEVMILTGDASWNHDLQQFQVYDGNGAVPPDYPLLNALPTGDTQLVDVWGAGAPDGSGVQVTWGGGAANPSAGYYRWVRFTTDDISDGGSGLGSLLMKMLDRGGSSGTTVILAMDIRPVDAVGELTLTGTPFSVLPADGMTVDTYTGTGAPPNAVLTVTVSAGSPLQYATVTPDAVPAADAGIPSAVNAYAPTFGGQVKSDANGNFTFSVTRPATLTVNAASEDWTIVVEESSGLSRGTAIQPYEAPSQAAPLRFDFGAT
;
A
#
# COMPACT_ATOMS: atom_id res chain seq x y z
N VAL A 1 -39.38 -94.62 18.42
CA VAL A 1 -40.41 -94.91 19.44
C VAL A 1 -41.58 -93.98 19.19
N ASN A 2 -42.83 -94.47 19.22
CA ASN A 2 -44.02 -93.62 19.14
C ASN A 2 -44.88 -93.84 20.40
N ALA A 3 -45.22 -92.76 21.10
CA ALA A 3 -46.05 -92.75 22.28
C ALA A 3 -47.12 -91.65 22.19
N GLY A 4 -48.27 -91.88 22.85
CA GLY A 4 -49.30 -90.85 23.02
C GLY A 4 -49.09 -89.95 24.25
N GLY A 5 -48.14 -90.31 25.12
CA GLY A 5 -47.75 -89.56 26.32
C GLY A 5 -46.28 -89.14 26.25
N THR A 6 -45.81 -88.39 27.26
CA THR A 6 -44.42 -87.96 27.41
C THR A 6 -43.44 -89.11 27.25
N ILE A 7 -42.38 -88.90 26.46
CA ILE A 7 -41.24 -89.81 26.33
C ILE A 7 -40.11 -89.30 27.23
N VAL A 8 -39.51 -90.20 28.02
CA VAL A 8 -38.28 -89.91 28.77
C VAL A 8 -37.15 -90.76 28.16
N ALA A 9 -36.27 -90.10 27.40
CA ALA A 9 -35.15 -90.72 26.69
C ALA A 9 -33.88 -90.70 27.57
N THR A 10 -33.82 -91.60 28.56
CA THR A 10 -32.71 -91.63 29.53
C THR A 10 -31.37 -92.05 28.91
N TYR A 11 -31.39 -93.02 28.00
CA TYR A 11 -30.22 -93.43 27.21
C TYR A 11 -30.72 -94.20 25.98
N VAL A 12 -30.74 -93.52 24.84
CA VAL A 12 -31.13 -94.12 23.56
C VAL A 12 -29.90 -94.08 22.66
N ALA A 13 -29.42 -95.23 22.21
CA ALA A 13 -28.21 -95.27 21.39
C ALA A 13 -28.34 -96.26 20.24
N SER A 14 -27.82 -95.86 19.08
CA SER A 14 -27.35 -96.80 18.08
C SER A 14 -26.04 -97.43 18.57
N LEU A 15 -25.86 -98.73 18.34
CA LEU A 15 -24.63 -99.43 18.73
C LEU A 15 -23.61 -99.48 17.58
N THR A 16 -23.94 -98.91 16.43
CA THR A 16 -23.06 -98.83 15.25
C THR A 16 -23.23 -97.48 14.57
N ASP A 17 -22.10 -96.86 14.24
CA ASP A 17 -22.03 -95.58 13.53
C ASP A 17 -22.24 -95.82 12.02
N ALA A 18 -23.50 -95.88 11.61
CA ALA A 18 -23.86 -95.99 10.19
C ALA A 18 -25.16 -95.25 9.92
N ASP A 19 -25.19 -94.56 8.79
CA ASP A 19 -26.28 -93.82 8.13
C ASP A 19 -27.62 -94.53 7.97
N ALA A 20 -27.71 -95.80 8.36
CA ALA A 20 -28.99 -96.51 8.39
C ALA A 20 -29.57 -96.64 9.81
N ASN A 21 -28.89 -96.12 10.83
CA ASN A 21 -29.20 -96.39 12.25
C ASN A 21 -29.80 -95.19 12.98
N ASP A 22 -30.78 -94.56 12.35
CA ASP A 22 -31.41 -93.34 12.86
C ASP A 22 -32.26 -93.61 14.11
N ILE A 23 -32.38 -92.59 14.95
CA ILE A 23 -33.21 -92.61 16.15
C ILE A 23 -34.38 -91.64 15.96
N SER A 24 -35.58 -92.18 15.79
CA SER A 24 -36.81 -91.39 15.75
C SER A 24 -37.65 -91.56 17.01
N LEU A 25 -38.05 -90.47 17.68
CA LEU A 25 -38.94 -90.42 18.84
C LEU A 25 -40.14 -89.50 18.54
N THR A 26 -41.36 -89.99 18.79
CA THR A 26 -42.61 -89.22 18.55
C THR A 26 -43.51 -89.30 19.77
N ALA A 27 -43.80 -88.16 20.41
CA ALA A 27 -44.72 -87.99 21.53
C ALA A 27 -45.97 -87.22 21.08
N SER A 28 -46.96 -87.94 20.53
CA SER A 28 -48.07 -87.37 19.74
C SER A 28 -49.23 -86.71 20.54
N GLY A 29 -49.15 -86.65 21.86
CA GLY A 29 -50.18 -85.98 22.68
C GLY A 29 -49.90 -84.49 22.80
N ALA A 30 -50.95 -83.64 22.80
CA ALA A 30 -50.81 -82.18 22.86
C ALA A 30 -50.13 -81.61 24.12
N ALA A 31 -49.92 -82.43 25.16
CA ALA A 31 -49.21 -82.07 26.39
C ALA A 31 -48.01 -83.03 26.61
N SER A 32 -47.57 -83.70 25.56
CA SER A 32 -46.59 -84.78 25.64
C SER A 32 -45.22 -84.29 25.20
N ASN A 33 -44.34 -84.10 26.18
CA ASN A 33 -42.96 -83.70 25.95
C ASN A 33 -42.08 -84.88 25.50
N ILE A 34 -40.91 -84.57 24.94
CA ILE A 34 -39.76 -85.48 24.89
C ILE A 34 -38.71 -84.91 25.84
N ASN A 35 -38.49 -85.63 26.94
CA ASN A 35 -37.48 -85.28 27.94
C ASN A 35 -36.22 -86.11 27.67
N VAL A 36 -35.12 -85.46 27.32
CA VAL A 36 -33.88 -86.11 26.90
C VAL A 36 -32.86 -86.13 28.04
N THR A 37 -32.15 -87.26 28.21
CA THR A 37 -30.96 -87.36 29.09
C THR A 37 -29.74 -87.91 28.35
N THR A 38 -29.90 -88.73 27.30
CA THR A 38 -28.84 -89.03 26.32
C THR A 38 -29.45 -89.67 25.08
N ILE A 39 -29.14 -89.15 23.89
CA ILE A 39 -29.40 -89.78 22.59
C ILE A 39 -28.09 -89.83 21.79
N ASN A 40 -27.73 -90.99 21.26
CA ASN A 40 -26.50 -91.13 20.48
C ASN A 40 -26.73 -92.02 19.25
N ALA A 41 -26.92 -91.41 18.09
CA ALA A 41 -27.05 -92.11 16.81
C ALA A 41 -25.69 -92.43 16.17
N GLY A 42 -24.60 -91.83 16.66
CA GLY A 42 -23.28 -91.82 16.02
C GLY A 42 -23.10 -90.55 15.17
N ALA A 43 -21.91 -90.38 14.59
CA ALA A 43 -21.59 -89.21 13.77
C ALA A 43 -22.20 -89.28 12.35
N ALA A 44 -22.66 -90.46 11.93
CA ALA A 44 -23.27 -90.67 10.63
C ALA A 44 -24.77 -91.01 10.71
N GLY A 45 -25.38 -91.07 11.89
CA GLY A 45 -26.80 -91.46 12.03
C GLY A 45 -27.66 -90.28 12.44
N ASP A 46 -28.92 -90.27 12.02
CA ASP A 46 -29.81 -89.12 12.25
C ASP A 46 -30.66 -89.27 13.52
N VAL A 47 -31.11 -88.14 14.06
CA VAL A 47 -32.06 -88.08 15.17
C VAL A 47 -33.28 -87.26 14.75
N THR A 48 -34.48 -87.83 14.89
CA THR A 48 -35.75 -87.12 14.66
C THR A 48 -36.59 -87.12 15.93
N LEU A 49 -36.89 -85.94 16.48
CA LEU A 49 -37.72 -85.75 17.66
C LEU A 49 -39.00 -85.01 17.27
N SER A 50 -40.17 -85.52 17.65
CA SER A 50 -41.44 -84.84 17.40
C SER A 50 -42.32 -84.91 18.64
N ALA A 51 -42.54 -83.77 19.29
CA ALA A 51 -43.34 -83.64 20.51
C ALA A 51 -44.60 -82.80 20.25
N GLY A 52 -45.72 -83.22 20.82
CA GLY A 52 -46.95 -82.42 20.82
C GLY A 52 -46.92 -81.28 21.84
N ASN A 53 -45.87 -81.17 22.64
CA ASN A 53 -45.55 -80.03 23.49
C ASN A 53 -44.04 -79.73 23.37
N ASP A 54 -43.21 -79.96 24.39
CA ASP A 54 -41.80 -79.50 24.41
C ASP A 54 -40.78 -80.61 24.16
N VAL A 55 -39.58 -80.25 23.73
CA VAL A 55 -38.39 -81.12 23.68
C VAL A 55 -37.32 -80.54 24.58
N LEU A 56 -37.11 -81.14 25.75
CA LEU A 56 -36.31 -80.55 26.82
C LEU A 56 -35.18 -81.47 27.27
N ASP A 57 -34.00 -80.89 27.45
CA ASP A 57 -32.95 -81.45 28.28
C ASP A 57 -33.40 -81.53 29.75
N THR A 58 -33.09 -82.66 30.38
CA THR A 58 -33.34 -82.90 31.81
C THR A 58 -32.08 -82.93 32.66
N ASN A 59 -30.90 -82.76 32.05
CA ASN A 59 -29.62 -82.80 32.72
C ASN A 59 -28.71 -81.66 32.24
N SER A 60 -28.97 -80.45 32.75
CA SER A 60 -28.24 -79.21 32.45
C SER A 60 -26.77 -79.16 32.93
N THR A 61 -26.12 -80.31 33.06
CA THR A 61 -24.73 -80.47 33.51
C THR A 61 -23.92 -81.44 32.67
N ASP A 62 -24.53 -82.19 31.75
CA ASP A 62 -23.76 -82.75 30.64
C ASP A 62 -23.50 -81.64 29.61
N ALA A 63 -22.54 -81.89 28.72
CA ALA A 63 -22.15 -80.92 27.70
C ALA A 63 -22.54 -81.41 26.31
N ASN A 64 -23.16 -82.59 26.20
CA ASN A 64 -23.44 -83.30 24.95
C ASN A 64 -24.53 -84.34 25.18
N LEU A 65 -25.77 -83.94 24.91
CA LEU A 65 -26.96 -84.73 25.18
C LEU A 65 -27.41 -85.53 23.95
N ILE A 66 -27.27 -84.95 22.76
CA ILE A 66 -27.62 -85.56 21.47
C ILE A 66 -26.43 -85.57 20.54
N THR A 67 -26.01 -86.76 20.09
CA THR A 67 -25.00 -86.92 19.03
C THR A 67 -25.63 -87.53 17.78
N ALA A 68 -25.54 -86.84 16.63
CA ALA A 68 -26.11 -87.24 15.35
C ALA A 68 -25.35 -86.62 14.16
N ASP A 69 -25.64 -87.04 12.93
CA ASP A 69 -25.30 -86.26 11.72
C ASP A 69 -26.32 -85.13 11.55
N VAL A 70 -27.59 -85.48 11.26
CA VAL A 70 -28.72 -84.55 11.20
C VAL A 70 -29.60 -84.69 12.44
N LEU A 71 -29.98 -83.56 13.04
CA LEU A 71 -31.01 -83.47 14.08
C LEU A 71 -32.23 -82.71 13.55
N THR A 72 -33.38 -83.39 13.50
CA THR A 72 -34.68 -82.78 13.19
C THR A 72 -35.56 -82.76 14.43
N VAL A 73 -36.07 -81.60 14.85
CA VAL A 73 -36.85 -81.42 16.07
C VAL A 73 -38.12 -80.61 15.80
N ASP A 74 -39.28 -81.25 15.96
CA ASP A 74 -40.57 -80.56 15.92
C ASP A 74 -41.19 -80.52 17.31
N ALA A 75 -41.45 -79.31 17.83
CA ALA A 75 -42.19 -79.08 19.05
C ALA A 75 -43.47 -78.28 18.75
N ALA A 76 -44.61 -78.74 19.24
CA ALA A 76 -45.86 -78.01 19.05
C ALA A 76 -46.15 -77.00 20.17
N ASN A 77 -45.45 -77.03 21.32
CA ASN A 77 -45.71 -76.17 22.49
C ASN A 77 -47.23 -75.98 22.79
N GLY A 78 -48.00 -77.08 22.76
CA GLY A 78 -49.46 -77.07 22.74
C GLY A 78 -50.14 -76.79 24.07
N THR A 79 -49.40 -76.76 25.18
CA THR A 79 -49.90 -76.41 26.52
C THR A 79 -49.00 -75.38 27.18
N ASP A 80 -49.54 -74.17 27.33
CA ASP A 80 -49.00 -72.94 27.96
C ASP A 80 -48.39 -73.12 29.38
N ASP A 81 -47.35 -73.95 29.55
CA ASP A 81 -46.74 -74.31 30.85
C ASP A 81 -45.34 -73.69 31.04
N THR A 82 -44.60 -73.36 29.97
CA THR A 82 -43.26 -72.72 30.00
C THR A 82 -43.00 -71.83 28.77
N THR A 83 -42.02 -70.92 28.87
CA THR A 83 -41.51 -70.12 27.73
C THR A 83 -40.76 -70.96 26.71
N ASP A 84 -40.25 -72.13 27.12
CA ASP A 84 -39.31 -72.94 26.34
C ASP A 84 -40.03 -74.02 25.53
N GLY A 85 -39.71 -74.11 24.23
CA GLY A 85 -40.23 -75.16 23.34
C GLY A 85 -39.19 -76.24 23.05
N ILE A 86 -37.96 -75.84 22.74
CA ILE A 86 -36.82 -76.72 22.46
C ILE A 86 -35.62 -76.24 23.30
N VAL A 87 -35.05 -77.11 24.14
CA VAL A 87 -33.82 -76.82 24.90
C VAL A 87 -32.94 -78.06 24.88
N LEU A 88 -31.76 -78.00 24.24
CA LEU A 88 -30.95 -79.18 23.95
C LEU A 88 -29.45 -78.88 23.92
N ASP A 89 -28.65 -79.82 24.45
CA ASP A 89 -27.19 -79.84 24.26
C ASP A 89 -26.82 -80.81 23.12
N THR A 90 -26.02 -80.40 22.15
CA THR A 90 -25.83 -81.15 20.90
C THR A 90 -24.35 -81.34 20.50
N THR A 91 -24.11 -82.43 19.76
CA THR A 91 -22.96 -82.64 18.89
C THR A 91 -23.49 -83.10 17.54
N VAL A 92 -23.98 -82.18 16.71
CA VAL A 92 -24.65 -82.48 15.45
C VAL A 92 -24.10 -81.66 14.29
N ALA A 93 -24.04 -82.24 13.09
CA ALA A 93 -23.54 -81.52 11.93
C ALA A 93 -24.57 -80.52 11.38
N SER A 94 -25.87 -80.83 11.48
CA SER A 94 -26.95 -79.93 11.06
C SER A 94 -28.20 -80.04 11.91
N LEU A 95 -28.95 -78.94 11.99
CA LEU A 95 -30.18 -78.79 12.75
C LEU A 95 -31.31 -78.23 11.88
N ASP A 96 -32.44 -78.94 11.94
CA ASP A 96 -33.76 -78.49 11.51
C ASP A 96 -34.65 -78.51 12.78
N ALA A 97 -35.06 -77.34 13.26
CA ALA A 97 -35.79 -77.23 14.52
C ALA A 97 -36.97 -76.27 14.39
N SER A 98 -38.18 -76.74 14.69
CA SER A 98 -39.39 -75.94 14.58
C SER A 98 -40.24 -75.93 15.84
N VAL A 99 -40.70 -74.74 16.26
CA VAL A 99 -41.72 -74.54 17.29
C VAL A 99 -42.97 -73.89 16.69
N THR A 100 -44.07 -74.65 16.62
CA THR A 100 -45.23 -74.31 15.76
C THR A 100 -46.44 -73.65 16.45
N ALA A 101 -46.50 -73.56 17.79
CA ALA A 101 -47.60 -72.85 18.47
C ALA A 101 -47.11 -71.63 19.25
N GLY A 102 -47.78 -70.50 19.04
CA GLY A 102 -47.48 -69.22 19.70
C GLY A 102 -48.26 -68.99 21.01
N GLY A 103 -48.03 -69.84 22.02
CA GLY A 103 -48.49 -69.61 23.41
C GLY A 103 -47.73 -68.47 24.10
N ALA A 104 -47.53 -68.52 25.43
CA ALA A 104 -46.72 -67.53 26.16
C ALA A 104 -45.19 -67.60 25.90
N GLY A 105 -44.77 -68.18 24.78
CA GLY A 105 -43.39 -68.38 24.36
C GLY A 105 -43.26 -69.57 23.40
N GLY A 106 -42.03 -69.94 23.08
CA GLY A 106 -41.68 -70.97 22.13
C GLY A 106 -40.18 -70.98 21.87
N ASN A 107 -39.39 -70.74 22.92
CA ASN A 107 -37.97 -70.49 22.77
C ASN A 107 -37.26 -71.74 22.28
N ILE A 108 -36.28 -71.54 21.40
CA ILE A 108 -35.33 -72.56 20.96
C ILE A 108 -33.99 -72.20 21.59
N ASN A 109 -33.43 -73.07 22.41
CA ASN A 109 -32.11 -72.90 23.00
C ASN A 109 -31.23 -74.14 22.71
N ILE A 110 -30.11 -73.93 22.04
CA ILE A 110 -29.20 -74.99 21.57
C ILE A 110 -27.79 -74.72 22.08
N ASP A 111 -27.26 -75.62 22.89
CA ASP A 111 -25.86 -75.63 23.32
C ASP A 111 -25.09 -76.69 22.50
N GLU A 112 -24.40 -76.27 21.45
CA GLU A 112 -23.63 -77.12 20.53
C GLU A 112 -22.13 -77.12 20.86
N THR A 113 -21.46 -78.27 20.74
CA THR A 113 -20.04 -78.41 21.11
C THR A 113 -19.04 -78.31 19.97
N ASP A 114 -19.47 -78.47 18.72
CA ASP A 114 -18.63 -78.21 17.55
C ASP A 114 -19.31 -77.26 16.56
N ALA A 115 -19.18 -77.50 15.26
CA ALA A 115 -19.69 -76.59 14.22
C ALA A 115 -21.04 -77.09 13.72
N ILE A 116 -21.96 -76.18 13.43
CA ILE A 116 -23.35 -76.53 13.12
C ILE A 116 -23.90 -75.75 11.94
N ILE A 117 -24.65 -76.45 11.08
CA ILE A 117 -25.45 -75.85 10.02
C ILE A 117 -26.91 -75.79 10.49
N LEU A 118 -27.44 -74.59 10.66
CA LEU A 118 -28.84 -74.33 10.96
C LEU A 118 -29.57 -74.23 9.62
N THR A 119 -30.16 -75.34 9.17
CA THR A 119 -30.78 -75.41 7.84
C THR A 119 -32.15 -74.77 7.78
N ASP A 120 -32.89 -74.83 8.89
CA ASP A 120 -34.24 -74.27 9.11
C ASP A 120 -34.51 -74.31 10.62
N VAL A 121 -34.34 -73.17 11.31
CA VAL A 121 -34.54 -73.06 12.76
C VAL A 121 -35.55 -71.97 13.07
N ASP A 122 -36.78 -72.40 13.33
CA ASP A 122 -37.94 -71.53 13.31
C ASP A 122 -38.79 -71.62 14.57
N THR A 123 -39.22 -70.47 15.08
CA THR A 123 -40.29 -70.39 16.08
C THR A 123 -41.37 -69.41 15.66
N THR A 124 -42.63 -69.78 15.91
CA THR A 124 -43.75 -68.87 15.64
C THR A 124 -43.78 -67.69 16.61
N ASN A 125 -43.34 -67.88 17.87
CA ASN A 125 -43.32 -66.84 18.91
C ASN A 125 -42.40 -67.27 20.05
N GLY A 126 -41.17 -66.80 20.04
CA GLY A 126 -40.16 -67.04 21.08
C GLY A 126 -38.78 -66.56 20.64
N SER A 127 -37.83 -66.51 21.56
CA SER A 127 -36.43 -66.23 21.22
C SER A 127 -35.74 -67.47 20.65
N ILE A 128 -34.71 -67.27 19.84
CA ILE A 128 -33.81 -68.33 19.38
C ILE A 128 -32.42 -68.04 19.93
N THR A 129 -31.82 -69.01 20.61
CA THR A 129 -30.46 -68.92 21.15
C THR A 129 -29.66 -70.14 20.72
N VAL A 130 -28.49 -69.92 20.11
CA VAL A 130 -27.57 -70.98 19.71
C VAL A 130 -26.16 -70.62 20.13
N ASP A 131 -25.58 -71.43 21.02
CA ASP A 131 -24.20 -71.34 21.47
C ASP A 131 -23.40 -72.50 20.88
N ALA A 132 -22.39 -72.24 20.03
CA ALA A 132 -21.61 -73.29 19.36
C ALA A 132 -20.11 -73.30 19.74
N GLY A 133 -19.50 -74.49 19.72
CA GLY A 133 -18.06 -74.65 19.87
C GLY A 133 -17.24 -74.27 18.63
N GLY A 134 -17.87 -74.28 17.45
CA GLY A 134 -17.29 -74.04 16.14
C GLY A 134 -18.13 -73.09 15.27
N GLN A 135 -17.88 -73.06 13.95
CA GLN A 135 -18.61 -72.22 13.00
C GLN A 135 -20.12 -72.49 13.07
N ILE A 136 -20.92 -71.42 12.99
CA ILE A 136 -22.37 -71.50 12.77
C ILE A 136 -22.61 -71.12 11.32
N THR A 137 -23.31 -71.97 10.56
CA THR A 137 -23.86 -71.60 9.25
C THR A 137 -25.37 -71.49 9.39
N ALA A 138 -25.87 -70.26 9.49
CA ALA A 138 -27.28 -69.93 9.66
C ALA A 138 -27.95 -69.74 8.28
N THR A 139 -28.31 -70.85 7.64
CA THR A 139 -28.97 -70.80 6.32
C THR A 139 -30.38 -70.22 6.42
N ASP A 140 -31.14 -70.60 7.46
CA ASP A 140 -32.46 -70.04 7.74
C ASP A 140 -32.77 -70.13 9.25
N VAL A 141 -32.88 -68.98 9.91
CA VAL A 141 -33.22 -68.88 11.34
C VAL A 141 -34.26 -67.77 11.55
N GLN A 142 -35.49 -68.11 11.91
CA GLN A 142 -36.56 -67.12 12.04
C GLN A 142 -37.38 -67.22 13.33
N SER A 143 -37.57 -66.07 13.98
CA SER A 143 -38.68 -65.88 14.91
C SER A 143 -39.77 -65.06 14.24
N ALA A 144 -40.88 -65.71 13.89
CA ALA A 144 -41.84 -65.16 12.93
C ALA A 144 -42.83 -64.13 13.51
N MET A 145 -42.91 -63.99 14.84
CA MET A 145 -43.81 -63.02 15.48
C MET A 145 -43.06 -61.74 15.82
N ASP A 146 -43.54 -60.65 15.27
CA ASP A 146 -43.08 -59.28 15.52
C ASP A 146 -43.33 -58.87 16.99
N ALA A 147 -42.35 -59.12 17.87
CA ALA A 147 -42.41 -58.80 19.29
C ALA A 147 -41.01 -58.63 19.92
N GLU A 148 -40.88 -57.64 20.80
CA GLU A 148 -39.68 -57.25 21.59
C GLU A 148 -39.09 -58.33 22.52
N ALA A 149 -39.59 -59.56 22.48
CA ALA A 149 -39.06 -60.67 23.28
C ALA A 149 -38.57 -61.82 22.39
N ASN A 150 -38.65 -61.65 21.07
CA ASN A 150 -38.42 -62.68 20.06
C ASN A 150 -37.04 -62.50 19.42
N ASP A 151 -36.04 -62.34 20.29
CA ASP A 151 -34.68 -62.04 19.88
C ASP A 151 -33.99 -63.29 19.33
N ILE A 152 -33.05 -63.09 18.41
CA ILE A 152 -32.16 -64.14 17.92
C ILE A 152 -30.74 -63.86 18.41
N ILE A 153 -30.19 -64.80 19.16
CA ILE A 153 -28.82 -64.75 19.71
C ILE A 153 -28.04 -65.93 19.15
N LEU A 154 -27.02 -65.67 18.33
CA LEU A 154 -26.09 -66.69 17.85
C LEU A 154 -24.68 -66.37 18.34
N SER A 155 -24.02 -67.32 18.99
CA SER A 155 -22.69 -67.13 19.56
C SER A 155 -21.83 -68.35 19.32
N ASN A 156 -20.55 -68.13 18.99
CA ASN A 156 -19.59 -69.23 18.92
C ASN A 156 -18.26 -68.93 19.61
N THR A 157 -17.52 -70.00 19.92
CA THR A 157 -16.19 -69.88 20.57
C THR A 157 -15.01 -70.09 19.63
N SER A 158 -15.27 -70.49 18.37
CA SER A 158 -14.28 -70.62 17.30
C SER A 158 -14.95 -70.56 15.92
N GLY A 159 -14.32 -69.91 14.95
CA GLY A 159 -14.84 -69.85 13.57
C GLY A 159 -15.87 -68.75 13.36
N ASP A 160 -16.42 -68.70 12.15
CA ASP A 160 -17.30 -67.61 11.71
C ASP A 160 -18.76 -67.89 12.07
N ILE A 161 -19.59 -66.86 12.01
CA ILE A 161 -21.04 -67.00 11.82
C ILE A 161 -21.31 -66.64 10.36
N VAL A 162 -21.71 -67.63 9.56
CA VAL A 162 -22.05 -67.46 8.14
C VAL A 162 -23.57 -67.34 8.03
N VAL A 163 -24.06 -66.24 7.46
CA VAL A 163 -25.47 -65.81 7.51
C VAL A 163 -26.09 -65.91 6.12
N GLY A 164 -27.11 -66.75 5.97
CA GLY A 164 -28.01 -66.73 4.81
C GLY A 164 -29.32 -66.01 5.11
N LEU A 165 -29.97 -66.32 6.24
CA LEU A 165 -31.10 -65.55 6.76
C LEU A 165 -31.21 -65.70 8.28
N VAL A 166 -31.24 -64.58 8.99
CA VAL A 166 -31.51 -64.48 10.42
C VAL A 166 -32.55 -63.38 10.65
N SER A 167 -33.79 -63.75 10.99
CA SER A 167 -34.92 -62.79 11.07
C SER A 167 -35.72 -62.88 12.37
N ALA A 168 -35.72 -61.79 13.14
CA ALA A 168 -36.50 -61.62 14.37
C ALA A 168 -37.85 -60.85 14.15
N ALA A 169 -38.37 -60.87 12.92
CA ALA A 169 -39.66 -60.29 12.51
C ALA A 169 -39.89 -58.78 12.75
N GLY A 170 -38.83 -58.00 12.98
CA GLY A 170 -38.84 -56.52 12.92
C GLY A 170 -38.84 -55.79 14.26
N SER A 171 -39.54 -56.29 15.30
CA SER A 171 -39.44 -55.77 16.68
C SER A 171 -38.55 -56.63 17.59
N GLY A 172 -38.15 -57.82 17.17
CA GLY A 172 -37.16 -58.61 17.92
C GLY A 172 -35.74 -58.18 17.55
N ASP A 173 -34.80 -58.40 18.46
CA ASP A 173 -33.40 -58.00 18.28
C ASP A 173 -32.54 -59.14 17.73
N VAL A 174 -31.45 -58.81 17.04
CA VAL A 174 -30.46 -59.80 16.58
C VAL A 174 -29.09 -59.50 17.19
N TYR A 175 -28.53 -60.49 17.89
CA TYR A 175 -27.17 -60.46 18.40
C TYR A 175 -26.33 -61.61 17.84
N LEU A 176 -25.29 -61.26 17.09
CA LEU A 176 -24.33 -62.22 16.55
C LEU A 176 -22.95 -61.97 17.17
N ASN A 177 -22.39 -62.99 17.83
CA ASN A 177 -21.07 -62.93 18.46
C ASN A 177 -20.15 -64.04 17.93
N ALA A 178 -19.29 -63.68 16.99
CA ALA A 178 -18.38 -64.60 16.31
C ALA A 178 -16.95 -64.50 16.85
N ALA A 179 -16.33 -65.65 17.10
CA ALA A 179 -14.92 -65.75 17.45
C ALA A 179 -13.97 -65.44 16.27
N ALA A 180 -14.46 -65.46 15.04
CA ALA A 180 -13.76 -65.00 13.83
C ALA A 180 -14.59 -63.93 13.09
N GLY A 181 -15.17 -64.20 11.91
CA GLY A 181 -15.96 -63.25 11.13
C GLY A 181 -17.48 -63.44 11.25
N ILE A 182 -18.25 -62.41 10.85
CA ILE A 182 -19.68 -62.54 10.53
C ILE A 182 -19.79 -62.26 9.04
N GLU A 183 -20.13 -63.28 8.25
CA GLU A 183 -20.01 -63.25 6.80
C GLU A 183 -21.30 -63.70 6.12
N GLU A 184 -21.55 -63.17 4.93
CA GLU A 184 -22.67 -63.57 4.08
C GLU A 184 -22.50 -65.02 3.54
N ASP A 185 -23.57 -65.81 3.51
CA ASP A 185 -23.62 -67.14 2.88
C ASP A 185 -23.83 -67.03 1.36
N GLY A 186 -22.90 -66.37 0.66
CA GLY A 186 -23.08 -66.19 -0.77
C GLY A 186 -22.25 -65.13 -1.44
N THR A 187 -22.95 -64.30 -2.19
CA THR A 187 -22.40 -63.18 -2.95
C THR A 187 -23.38 -62.04 -2.81
N ALA A 188 -22.91 -60.92 -2.25
CA ALA A 188 -23.67 -59.69 -2.04
C ALA A 188 -24.83 -59.53 -3.01
N ASP A 189 -26.03 -59.52 -2.46
CA ASP A 189 -27.24 -59.31 -3.22
C ASP A 189 -27.98 -58.04 -2.78
N GLY A 190 -29.29 -58.09 -2.57
CA GLY A 190 -30.03 -56.90 -2.12
C GLY A 190 -31.24 -57.25 -1.27
N ASP A 191 -31.39 -58.53 -0.91
CA ASP A 191 -32.34 -58.97 0.10
C ASP A 191 -31.61 -58.95 1.45
N ALA A 192 -32.29 -58.59 2.54
CA ALA A 192 -31.66 -58.54 3.86
C ALA A 192 -31.34 -59.95 4.38
N ASP A 193 -30.09 -60.18 4.79
CA ASP A 193 -29.66 -61.41 5.46
C ASP A 193 -29.97 -61.36 6.96
N ILE A 194 -29.94 -60.17 7.55
CA ILE A 194 -30.25 -59.94 8.96
C ILE A 194 -31.43 -58.97 9.09
N VAL A 195 -32.48 -59.39 9.79
CA VAL A 195 -33.67 -58.57 10.03
C VAL A 195 -33.99 -58.49 11.53
N GLY A 196 -34.01 -57.30 12.10
CA GLY A 196 -34.32 -57.05 13.52
C GLY A 196 -34.52 -55.57 13.85
N GLN A 197 -35.02 -55.24 15.05
CA GLN A 197 -35.10 -53.83 15.48
C GLN A 197 -33.71 -53.28 15.78
N ASP A 198 -33.06 -53.87 16.79
CA ASP A 198 -31.68 -53.62 17.13
C ASP A 198 -30.80 -54.77 16.59
N ILE A 199 -29.77 -54.42 15.82
CA ILE A 199 -28.78 -55.35 15.28
C ILE A 199 -27.44 -55.08 15.95
N GLU A 200 -26.96 -56.06 16.72
CA GLU A 200 -25.68 -56.02 17.42
C GLU A 200 -24.73 -57.11 16.88
N LEU A 201 -23.66 -56.67 16.23
CA LEU A 201 -22.69 -57.56 15.56
C LEU A 201 -21.32 -57.44 16.24
N VAL A 202 -20.83 -58.52 16.82
CA VAL A 202 -19.51 -58.58 17.45
C VAL A 202 -18.69 -59.69 16.80
N ALA A 203 -17.56 -59.32 16.20
CA ALA A 203 -16.66 -60.27 15.55
C ALA A 203 -15.19 -59.97 15.89
N THR A 204 -14.30 -60.93 15.65
CA THR A 204 -12.85 -60.71 15.80
C THR A 204 -12.18 -60.31 14.48
N ALA A 205 -12.57 -60.89 13.35
CA ALA A 205 -11.80 -60.92 12.10
C ALA A 205 -12.46 -60.30 10.85
N GLY A 206 -13.66 -59.73 10.97
CA GLY A 206 -14.39 -59.05 9.89
C GLY A 206 -15.91 -59.09 10.10
N ILE A 207 -16.64 -58.17 9.49
CA ILE A 207 -18.10 -58.21 9.33
C ILE A 207 -18.39 -57.83 7.88
N GLY A 208 -18.86 -58.79 7.07
CA GLY A 208 -19.02 -58.59 5.63
C GLY A 208 -17.70 -58.38 4.88
N ASP A 209 -16.60 -59.00 5.36
CA ASP A 209 -15.27 -58.86 4.78
C ASP A 209 -15.15 -59.63 3.46
N ASP A 210 -15.80 -60.81 3.37
CA ASP A 210 -15.80 -61.65 2.16
C ASP A 210 -16.80 -61.16 1.11
N ALA A 211 -17.97 -60.70 1.55
CA ALA A 211 -19.01 -60.06 0.76
C ALA A 211 -19.86 -59.14 1.65
N GLN A 212 -20.40 -58.07 1.06
CA GLN A 212 -21.21 -57.07 1.80
C GLN A 212 -22.36 -57.78 2.51
N LEU A 213 -22.57 -57.46 3.79
CA LEU A 213 -23.65 -58.06 4.56
C LEU A 213 -24.87 -57.14 4.54
N GLU A 214 -25.99 -57.69 4.08
CA GLU A 214 -27.25 -56.95 3.96
C GLU A 214 -28.06 -57.03 5.27
N ILE A 215 -28.54 -55.87 5.74
CA ILE A 215 -29.32 -55.75 6.97
C ILE A 215 -30.65 -55.00 6.73
N ASP A 216 -31.61 -55.24 7.61
CA ASP A 216 -32.85 -54.48 7.77
C ASP A 216 -33.05 -54.27 9.27
N GLY A 217 -32.72 -53.08 9.74
CA GLY A 217 -32.92 -52.73 11.14
C GLY A 217 -32.99 -51.24 11.43
N THR A 218 -33.49 -50.92 12.61
CA THR A 218 -33.64 -49.52 13.05
C THR A 218 -32.35 -49.01 13.69
N ASN A 219 -31.74 -49.80 14.57
CA ASN A 219 -30.49 -49.45 15.24
C ASN A 219 -29.40 -50.48 14.94
N LEU A 220 -28.18 -50.00 14.72
CA LEU A 220 -27.01 -50.82 14.46
C LEU A 220 -25.87 -50.47 15.41
N ALA A 221 -25.25 -51.51 15.97
CA ALA A 221 -23.90 -51.45 16.50
C ALA A 221 -23.08 -52.64 15.97
N ALA A 222 -21.86 -52.37 15.51
CA ALA A 222 -20.98 -53.38 14.93
C ALA A 222 -19.54 -53.18 15.38
N THR A 223 -18.86 -54.24 15.82
CA THR A 223 -17.45 -54.13 16.20
C THR A 223 -16.60 -55.31 15.75
N THR A 224 -15.39 -54.97 15.27
CA THR A 224 -14.34 -55.94 14.99
C THR A 224 -13.03 -55.60 15.72
N SER A 225 -12.17 -56.60 15.91
CA SER A 225 -10.77 -56.36 16.28
C SER A 225 -9.88 -56.17 15.05
N THR A 226 -10.16 -56.88 13.96
CA THR A 226 -9.45 -56.85 12.68
C THR A 226 -10.45 -57.17 11.56
N GLY A 227 -10.07 -56.91 10.30
CA GLY A 227 -10.96 -57.10 9.15
C GLY A 227 -11.88 -55.92 8.92
N ASP A 228 -12.46 -55.86 7.73
CA ASP A 228 -13.35 -54.77 7.32
C ASP A 228 -14.73 -54.89 8.00
N ILE A 229 -15.47 -53.78 8.01
CA ILE A 229 -16.91 -53.77 8.30
C ILE A 229 -17.60 -53.22 7.06
N ASP A 230 -18.39 -54.04 6.36
CA ASP A 230 -19.11 -53.65 5.15
C ASP A 230 -20.58 -54.05 5.23
N LEU A 231 -21.45 -53.04 5.40
CA LEU A 231 -22.86 -53.21 5.68
C LEU A 231 -23.74 -52.41 4.71
N LEU A 232 -24.83 -53.03 4.27
CA LEU A 232 -25.89 -52.39 3.49
C LEU A 232 -27.23 -52.51 4.20
N ASP A 233 -27.80 -51.40 4.65
CA ASP A 233 -29.20 -51.33 5.06
C ASP A 233 -30.11 -51.22 3.83
N THR A 234 -30.97 -52.22 3.67
CA THR A 234 -31.88 -52.40 2.54
C THR A 234 -33.27 -51.81 2.76
N ALA A 235 -33.66 -51.54 4.01
CA ALA A 235 -34.97 -51.00 4.36
C ALA A 235 -35.01 -49.47 4.40
N GLY A 236 -33.91 -48.84 4.80
CA GLY A 236 -33.79 -47.40 5.00
C GLY A 236 -34.14 -46.97 6.43
N GLY A 237 -33.64 -45.81 6.85
CA GLY A 237 -33.88 -45.26 8.18
C GLY A 237 -32.93 -45.75 9.27
N LEU A 238 -31.78 -46.30 8.87
CA LEU A 238 -30.77 -46.83 9.78
C LEU A 238 -30.21 -45.76 10.73
N THR A 239 -30.19 -46.08 12.02
CA THR A 239 -29.47 -45.31 13.03
C THR A 239 -28.28 -46.12 13.56
N ILE A 240 -27.06 -45.59 13.43
CA ILE A 240 -25.90 -46.11 14.17
C ILE A 240 -26.00 -45.62 15.61
N ALA A 241 -26.11 -46.54 16.57
CA ALA A 241 -26.41 -46.25 17.97
C ALA A 241 -25.60 -47.13 18.93
N ASP A 242 -25.76 -46.90 20.24
CA ASP A 242 -25.36 -47.85 21.26
C ASP A 242 -26.46 -48.91 21.36
N VAL A 243 -26.13 -50.16 21.07
CA VAL A 243 -27.05 -51.31 21.13
C VAL A 243 -26.60 -52.24 22.25
N ASN A 244 -27.54 -52.88 22.95
CA ASN A 244 -27.24 -53.72 24.10
C ASN A 244 -28.23 -54.88 24.24
N VAL A 245 -28.17 -55.81 23.29
CA VAL A 245 -28.95 -57.06 23.30
C VAL A 245 -28.32 -58.04 24.28
N ASP A 246 -26.98 -58.08 24.37
CA ASP A 246 -26.22 -59.04 25.18
C ASP A 246 -26.04 -58.66 26.68
N GLY A 247 -26.42 -57.44 27.05
CA GLY A 247 -26.26 -56.89 28.40
C GLY A 247 -24.89 -56.27 28.70
N ALA A 248 -23.91 -56.37 27.80
CA ALA A 248 -22.59 -55.72 27.85
C ALA A 248 -22.56 -54.42 27.02
N GLY A 249 -23.25 -54.41 25.87
CA GLY A 249 -23.47 -53.25 25.01
C GLY A 249 -22.31 -52.94 24.06
N THR A 250 -22.65 -52.69 22.80
CA THR A 250 -21.75 -52.29 21.72
C THR A 250 -22.04 -50.85 21.32
N SER A 251 -20.98 -50.06 21.12
CA SER A 251 -21.10 -48.62 20.80
C SER A 251 -20.76 -48.35 19.35
N GLY A 252 -21.75 -47.90 18.58
CA GLY A 252 -21.60 -47.47 17.20
C GLY A 252 -20.97 -48.52 16.30
N VAL A 253 -20.20 -48.08 15.31
CA VAL A 253 -19.51 -48.96 14.36
C VAL A 253 -18.00 -48.78 14.50
N THR A 254 -17.29 -49.79 15.01
CA THR A 254 -15.88 -49.63 15.41
C THR A 254 -14.99 -50.80 15.03
N ILE A 255 -13.88 -50.50 14.33
CA ILE A 255 -12.72 -51.40 14.22
C ILE A 255 -11.72 -51.02 15.31
N THR A 256 -11.59 -51.89 16.32
CA THR A 256 -10.86 -51.57 17.56
C THR A 256 -9.35 -51.81 17.46
N GLY A 257 -8.91 -52.77 16.65
CA GLY A 257 -7.49 -53.10 16.51
C GLY A 257 -6.74 -52.13 15.61
N GLY A 258 -5.47 -51.89 15.94
CA GLY A 258 -4.63 -50.93 15.22
C GLY A 258 -3.84 -51.53 14.05
N ALA A 259 -3.49 -50.68 13.07
CA ALA A 259 -2.56 -50.94 11.96
C ALA A 259 -2.89 -52.15 11.07
N GLY A 260 -4.07 -52.13 10.46
CA GLY A 260 -4.52 -53.11 9.46
C GLY A 260 -4.79 -52.53 8.06
N GLY A 261 -5.09 -51.23 7.97
CA GLY A 261 -5.58 -50.62 6.73
C GLY A 261 -6.99 -51.10 6.33
N TRP A 262 -7.75 -51.62 7.30
CA TRP A 262 -9.13 -52.08 7.14
C TRP A 262 -10.08 -50.91 6.97
N TYR A 263 -11.24 -51.11 6.35
CA TYR A 263 -12.22 -50.05 6.13
C TYR A 263 -13.54 -50.31 6.83
N ILE A 264 -14.27 -49.22 7.11
CA ILE A 264 -15.66 -49.23 7.51
C ILE A 264 -16.49 -48.68 6.35
N ARG A 265 -17.48 -49.42 5.89
CA ARG A 265 -18.49 -48.96 4.94
C ARG A 265 -19.87 -49.28 5.49
N VAL A 266 -20.67 -48.24 5.66
CA VAL A 266 -22.09 -48.36 6.01
C VAL A 266 -22.90 -47.57 5.00
N VAL A 267 -23.75 -48.27 4.26
CA VAL A 267 -24.61 -47.69 3.23
C VAL A 267 -26.05 -47.96 3.62
N ALA A 268 -26.91 -46.95 3.63
CA ALA A 268 -28.34 -47.10 3.84
C ALA A 268 -29.11 -46.72 2.57
N PHE A 269 -30.28 -47.31 2.35
CA PHE A 269 -31.26 -46.85 1.35
C PHE A 269 -31.94 -45.52 1.72
N SER A 270 -31.44 -44.88 2.79
CA SER A 270 -31.81 -43.58 3.37
C SER A 270 -32.98 -43.58 4.37
N PRO A 271 -32.97 -42.66 5.36
CA PRO A 271 -31.82 -41.81 5.76
C PRO A 271 -30.76 -42.63 6.51
N LEU A 272 -29.61 -42.02 6.80
CA LEU A 272 -28.61 -42.55 7.74
C LEU A 272 -28.40 -41.55 8.88
N THR A 273 -28.61 -42.00 10.12
CA THR A 273 -28.33 -41.18 11.32
C THR A 273 -27.19 -41.80 12.14
N VAL A 274 -26.22 -41.00 12.57
CA VAL A 274 -25.09 -41.43 13.40
C VAL A 274 -25.22 -40.84 14.80
N ASN A 275 -25.77 -41.60 15.75
CA ASN A 275 -25.93 -41.21 17.15
C ASN A 275 -24.84 -41.75 18.07
N SER A 276 -24.06 -42.72 17.59
CA SER A 276 -22.87 -43.25 18.28
C SER A 276 -21.67 -43.26 17.35
N PRO A 277 -20.43 -43.21 17.90
CA PRO A 277 -19.23 -42.99 17.09
C PRO A 277 -19.01 -44.04 16.01
N VAL A 278 -18.50 -43.60 14.86
CA VAL A 278 -17.92 -44.49 13.83
C VAL A 278 -16.41 -44.34 13.89
N SER A 279 -15.69 -45.39 14.29
CA SER A 279 -14.25 -45.30 14.55
C SER A 279 -13.47 -46.44 13.90
N ASP A 280 -12.54 -46.09 13.02
CA ASP A 280 -11.55 -47.04 12.50
C ASP A 280 -10.16 -46.78 13.09
N ASN A 281 -9.70 -47.66 13.98
CA ASN A 281 -8.35 -47.58 14.54
C ASN A 281 -7.30 -48.30 13.68
N ALA A 282 -7.73 -49.09 12.67
CA ALA A 282 -6.84 -49.81 11.77
C ALA A 282 -6.19 -48.88 10.75
N GLY A 283 -6.82 -47.73 10.46
CA GLY A 283 -6.28 -46.63 9.69
C GLY A 283 -6.54 -46.70 8.19
N GLY A 284 -7.59 -47.41 7.78
CA GLY A 284 -8.14 -47.37 6.44
C GLY A 284 -9.38 -46.47 6.37
N ASN A 285 -10.17 -46.67 5.33
CA ASN A 285 -11.16 -45.68 4.91
C ASN A 285 -12.47 -45.84 5.70
N ILE A 286 -13.18 -44.74 5.91
CA ILE A 286 -14.56 -44.75 6.40
C ILE A 286 -15.46 -44.21 5.29
N THR A 287 -16.49 -44.98 4.89
CA THR A 287 -17.52 -44.55 3.95
C THR A 287 -18.89 -44.64 4.61
N LEU A 288 -19.59 -43.51 4.70
CA LEU A 288 -20.97 -43.43 5.17
C LEU A 288 -21.84 -42.91 4.02
N ALA A 289 -22.97 -43.56 3.76
CA ALA A 289 -23.83 -43.14 2.66
C ALA A 289 -25.33 -43.31 2.95
N ALA A 290 -26.10 -42.29 2.60
CA ALA A 290 -27.56 -42.36 2.44
C ALA A 290 -27.88 -42.30 0.94
N ASN A 291 -28.29 -43.43 0.36
CA ASN A 291 -28.54 -43.52 -1.07
C ASN A 291 -29.92 -43.00 -1.46
N GLY A 292 -29.97 -42.26 -2.55
CA GLY A 292 -31.21 -42.04 -3.30
C GLY A 292 -31.24 -40.67 -3.96
N THR A 293 -32.45 -40.22 -4.27
CA THR A 293 -32.74 -38.95 -4.97
C THR A 293 -33.98 -38.24 -4.41
N ALA A 294 -34.38 -38.54 -3.18
CA ALA A 294 -35.48 -37.92 -2.47
C ALA A 294 -34.94 -36.94 -1.42
N VAL A 295 -35.80 -36.00 -1.00
CA VAL A 295 -35.51 -34.95 0.01
C VAL A 295 -35.31 -35.46 1.45
N THR A 296 -35.28 -36.78 1.61
CA THR A 296 -35.09 -37.45 2.89
C THR A 296 -33.80 -38.25 2.87
N ASP A 297 -33.02 -38.15 1.79
CA ASP A 297 -31.83 -38.95 1.55
C ASP A 297 -30.61 -38.35 2.22
N ASP A 298 -30.81 -38.06 3.50
CA ASP A 298 -29.93 -37.28 4.34
C ASP A 298 -28.99 -38.16 5.16
N VAL A 299 -27.83 -37.59 5.49
CA VAL A 299 -26.93 -38.10 6.51
C VAL A 299 -26.92 -37.12 7.69
N ASP A 300 -27.42 -37.56 8.83
CA ASP A 300 -27.39 -36.80 10.09
C ASP A 300 -26.27 -37.32 10.98
N LEU A 301 -25.30 -36.46 11.34
CA LEU A 301 -24.19 -36.82 12.22
C LEU A 301 -24.34 -36.14 13.58
N ASN A 302 -24.62 -36.95 14.61
CA ASN A 302 -24.74 -36.53 16.01
C ASN A 302 -23.60 -37.09 16.89
N ALA A 303 -22.68 -37.86 16.32
CA ALA A 303 -21.50 -38.42 16.98
C ALA A 303 -20.27 -38.42 16.05
N ASP A 304 -19.09 -38.55 16.66
CA ASP A 304 -17.80 -38.46 15.96
C ASP A 304 -17.59 -39.55 14.89
N VAL A 305 -16.91 -39.16 13.81
CA VAL A 305 -16.45 -40.08 12.76
C VAL A 305 -14.93 -39.98 12.65
N THR A 306 -14.19 -41.01 13.07
CA THR A 306 -12.74 -40.90 13.23
C THR A 306 -11.97 -42.08 12.65
N ALA A 307 -11.03 -41.80 11.75
CA ALA A 307 -10.02 -42.75 11.29
C ALA A 307 -8.71 -42.51 12.05
N THR A 308 -8.46 -43.29 13.11
CA THR A 308 -7.32 -43.13 14.04
C THR A 308 -6.17 -44.09 13.74
N GLY A 309 -5.50 -43.87 12.62
CA GLY A 309 -4.33 -44.66 12.20
C GLY A 309 -4.06 -44.45 10.72
N GLY A 310 -2.83 -44.66 10.25
CA GLY A 310 -2.55 -44.60 8.80
C GLY A 310 -2.89 -43.25 8.14
N ASN A 311 -3.42 -43.32 6.93
CA ASN A 311 -3.82 -42.20 6.07
C ASN A 311 -5.19 -42.49 5.43
N GLY A 312 -6.09 -43.14 6.17
CA GLY A 312 -7.40 -43.53 5.66
C GLY A 312 -8.30 -42.32 5.37
N ASP A 313 -9.01 -42.38 4.25
CA ASP A 313 -9.92 -41.31 3.82
C ASP A 313 -11.29 -41.46 4.50
N ILE A 314 -11.97 -40.35 4.76
CA ILE A 314 -13.36 -40.35 5.24
C ILE A 314 -14.25 -39.75 4.15
N SER A 315 -15.21 -40.53 3.64
CA SER A 315 -16.15 -40.10 2.61
C SER A 315 -17.60 -40.24 3.09
N ILE A 316 -18.35 -39.15 3.02
CA ILE A 316 -19.76 -39.09 3.41
C ILE A 316 -20.57 -38.64 2.20
N TYR A 317 -21.55 -39.45 1.84
CA TYR A 317 -22.42 -39.24 0.67
C TYR A 317 -23.88 -39.16 1.12
N ALA A 318 -24.54 -38.04 0.89
CA ALA A 318 -25.98 -37.92 1.07
C ALA A 318 -26.65 -37.75 -0.27
N GLY A 319 -27.73 -38.49 -0.50
CA GLY A 319 -28.61 -38.27 -1.65
C GLY A 319 -29.23 -36.89 -1.65
N ASP A 320 -29.42 -36.23 -0.51
CA ASP A 320 -29.84 -34.83 -0.41
C ASP A 320 -28.89 -34.03 0.48
N SER A 321 -29.04 -34.02 1.81
CA SER A 321 -28.28 -33.14 2.71
C SER A 321 -27.39 -33.88 3.71
N ILE A 322 -26.32 -33.22 4.16
CA ILE A 322 -25.48 -33.65 5.28
C ILE A 322 -25.63 -32.62 6.42
N ASP A 323 -26.06 -33.07 7.59
CA ASP A 323 -26.11 -32.26 8.82
C ASP A 323 -25.06 -32.77 9.82
N VAL A 324 -24.19 -31.86 10.29
CA VAL A 324 -23.14 -32.15 11.27
C VAL A 324 -23.43 -31.35 12.54
N ASP A 325 -23.86 -32.05 13.59
CA ASP A 325 -24.20 -31.43 14.88
C ASP A 325 -22.99 -30.71 15.51
N GLY A 326 -23.26 -29.65 16.28
CA GLY A 326 -22.25 -28.74 16.82
C GLY A 326 -21.23 -29.35 17.78
N VAL A 327 -21.41 -30.59 18.24
CA VAL A 327 -20.41 -31.30 19.07
C VAL A 327 -19.57 -32.32 18.30
N VAL A 328 -19.86 -32.54 17.02
CA VAL A 328 -19.27 -33.62 16.22
C VAL A 328 -17.91 -33.23 15.65
N THR A 329 -16.98 -34.18 15.74
CA THR A 329 -15.69 -34.14 15.06
C THR A 329 -15.60 -35.25 14.01
N ILE A 330 -15.37 -34.86 12.75
CA ILE A 330 -14.97 -35.74 11.65
C ILE A 330 -13.46 -35.60 11.47
N SER A 331 -12.68 -36.66 11.74
CA SER A 331 -11.22 -36.57 11.79
C SER A 331 -10.51 -37.72 11.10
N ALA A 332 -9.70 -37.43 10.07
CA ALA A 332 -8.73 -38.37 9.51
C ALA A 332 -7.31 -38.11 10.06
N ALA A 333 -6.53 -39.18 10.20
CA ALA A 333 -5.12 -39.11 10.59
C ALA A 333 -4.19 -38.97 9.38
N GLY A 334 -2.97 -38.48 9.61
CA GLY A 334 -1.93 -38.37 8.58
C GLY A 334 -2.36 -37.55 7.37
N THR A 335 -2.25 -38.13 6.18
CA THR A 335 -2.65 -37.49 4.92
C THR A 335 -4.01 -38.00 4.39
N GLY A 336 -4.88 -38.52 5.25
CA GLY A 336 -6.21 -38.99 4.83
C GLY A 336 -7.09 -37.82 4.40
N ASP A 337 -7.73 -37.95 3.24
CA ASP A 337 -8.62 -36.93 2.68
C ASP A 337 -10.02 -37.04 3.31
N LEU A 338 -10.72 -35.90 3.39
CA LEU A 338 -12.13 -35.86 3.82
C LEU A 338 -13.00 -35.36 2.69
N LEU A 339 -14.11 -36.06 2.43
CA LEU A 339 -15.13 -35.68 1.46
C LEU A 339 -16.50 -35.72 2.12
N LEU A 340 -17.18 -34.57 2.19
CA LEU A 340 -18.62 -34.50 2.44
C LEU A 340 -19.29 -34.04 1.14
N SER A 341 -20.14 -34.89 0.58
CA SER A 341 -20.77 -34.71 -0.72
C SER A 341 -22.29 -34.85 -0.59
N ALA A 342 -22.97 -33.71 -0.41
CA ALA A 342 -24.42 -33.61 -0.51
C ALA A 342 -24.87 -33.78 -1.97
N SER A 343 -26.16 -34.07 -2.16
CA SER A 343 -26.78 -34.37 -3.45
C SER A 343 -26.00 -35.37 -4.31
N THR A 344 -25.40 -36.36 -3.65
CA THR A 344 -24.57 -37.40 -4.24
C THR A 344 -24.94 -38.75 -3.65
N SER A 345 -25.59 -39.59 -4.46
CA SER A 345 -25.82 -41.00 -4.13
C SER A 345 -24.53 -41.80 -4.30
N TYR A 346 -24.20 -42.69 -3.37
CA TYR A 346 -23.02 -43.57 -3.47
C TYR A 346 -23.16 -44.60 -4.59
N ASN A 347 -24.39 -45.05 -4.87
CA ASN A 347 -24.77 -45.87 -6.03
C ASN A 347 -23.83 -47.07 -6.26
N GLY A 348 -23.67 -47.90 -5.22
CA GLY A 348 -22.85 -49.12 -5.28
C GLY A 348 -21.37 -48.85 -5.57
N GLY A 349 -20.81 -47.77 -5.01
CA GLY A 349 -19.41 -47.37 -5.19
C GLY A 349 -19.12 -46.60 -6.47
N THR A 350 -20.14 -46.25 -7.26
CA THR A 350 -20.02 -45.36 -8.42
C THR A 350 -20.91 -44.15 -8.22
N PRO A 351 -20.42 -43.08 -7.57
CA PRO A 351 -21.24 -41.94 -7.20
C PRO A 351 -22.07 -41.38 -8.36
N ALA A 352 -23.33 -41.08 -8.08
CA ALA A 352 -24.30 -40.52 -9.02
C ALA A 352 -24.96 -39.27 -8.41
N ASN A 353 -25.54 -38.43 -9.25
CA ASN A 353 -26.32 -37.27 -8.77
C ASN A 353 -27.49 -37.76 -7.90
N GLY A 354 -27.64 -37.12 -6.74
CA GLY A 354 -28.73 -37.33 -5.81
C GLY A 354 -29.97 -36.51 -6.16
N TYR A 355 -30.69 -36.06 -5.14
CA TYR A 355 -31.76 -35.09 -5.25
C TYR A 355 -31.23 -33.80 -5.87
N ASN A 356 -32.01 -33.23 -6.78
CA ASN A 356 -31.78 -31.90 -7.31
C ASN A 356 -33.10 -31.15 -7.13
N GLY A 357 -33.05 -30.08 -6.36
CA GLY A 357 -34.21 -29.26 -6.03
C GLY A 357 -34.81 -28.52 -7.22
N ALA A 358 -35.90 -27.79 -6.95
CA ALA A 358 -36.31 -26.71 -7.84
C ALA A 358 -35.46 -25.46 -7.58
N VAL A 359 -35.47 -24.51 -8.51
CA VAL A 359 -34.76 -23.22 -8.32
C VAL A 359 -35.20 -22.54 -7.02
N GLY A 360 -34.25 -22.30 -6.12
CA GLY A 360 -34.46 -21.61 -4.84
C GLY A 360 -34.60 -22.50 -3.60
N GLU A 361 -34.25 -23.79 -3.70
CA GLU A 361 -34.23 -24.74 -2.57
C GLU A 361 -32.85 -24.82 -1.87
N ALA A 362 -31.86 -24.02 -2.29
CA ALA A 362 -30.47 -24.10 -1.82
C ALA A 362 -30.30 -24.05 -0.29
N ALA A 363 -31.21 -23.38 0.43
CA ALA A 363 -31.20 -23.29 1.88
C ALA A 363 -31.89 -24.46 2.61
N THR A 364 -32.46 -25.42 1.89
CA THR A 364 -33.27 -26.51 2.46
C THR A 364 -32.99 -27.89 1.86
N ALA A 365 -32.23 -27.97 0.77
CA ALA A 365 -31.86 -29.20 0.08
C ALA A 365 -30.43 -29.05 -0.47
N GLY A 366 -29.74 -30.17 -0.67
CA GLY A 366 -28.36 -30.18 -1.15
C GLY A 366 -27.36 -29.53 -0.20
N LEU A 367 -27.70 -29.49 1.09
CA LEU A 367 -26.94 -28.77 2.10
C LEU A 367 -25.72 -29.57 2.57
N VAL A 368 -24.63 -28.86 2.82
CA VAL A 368 -23.63 -29.30 3.80
C VAL A 368 -23.70 -28.34 4.98
N LEU A 369 -24.41 -28.75 6.03
CA LEU A 369 -24.63 -27.97 7.23
C LEU A 369 -23.64 -28.38 8.32
N MET A 370 -22.61 -27.58 8.54
CA MET A 370 -21.79 -27.67 9.75
C MET A 370 -22.39 -26.75 10.81
N GLN A 371 -23.03 -27.31 11.83
CA GLN A 371 -23.55 -26.50 12.95
C GLN A 371 -22.41 -25.87 13.75
N ASP A 372 -22.70 -24.75 14.42
CA ASP A 372 -21.75 -24.04 15.28
C ASP A 372 -21.05 -24.99 16.27
N GLY A 373 -19.72 -25.04 16.21
CA GLY A 373 -18.86 -25.86 17.06
C GLY A 373 -18.42 -27.19 16.44
N SER A 374 -19.06 -27.64 15.34
CA SER A 374 -18.66 -28.86 14.63
C SER A 374 -17.28 -28.71 13.99
N VAL A 375 -16.54 -29.82 13.86
CA VAL A 375 -15.16 -29.83 13.35
C VAL A 375 -15.01 -30.88 12.26
N VAL A 376 -14.51 -30.47 11.09
CA VAL A 376 -14.07 -31.35 10.01
C VAL A 376 -12.58 -31.16 9.82
N GLN A 377 -11.77 -32.19 10.06
CA GLN A 377 -10.32 -32.02 10.12
C GLN A 377 -9.50 -33.20 9.58
N SER A 378 -8.33 -32.86 9.03
CA SER A 378 -7.25 -33.79 8.69
C SER A 378 -5.93 -33.24 9.22
N GLN A 379 -4.94 -34.11 9.48
CA GLN A 379 -3.62 -33.64 9.91
C GLN A 379 -2.91 -32.90 8.77
N ASP A 380 -2.85 -33.50 7.59
CA ASP A 380 -2.18 -32.95 6.39
C ASP A 380 -2.93 -33.27 5.06
N GLY A 381 -4.11 -33.91 5.10
CA GLY A 381 -4.89 -34.32 3.92
C GLY A 381 -5.86 -33.24 3.41
N ASP A 382 -6.31 -33.38 2.16
CA ASP A 382 -7.22 -32.42 1.53
C ASP A 382 -8.65 -32.61 2.07
N ILE A 383 -9.38 -31.50 2.24
CA ILE A 383 -10.78 -31.52 2.69
C ILE A 383 -11.66 -30.93 1.58
N THR A 384 -12.69 -31.68 1.18
CA THR A 384 -13.69 -31.25 0.20
C THR A 384 -15.08 -31.28 0.81
N LEU A 385 -15.76 -30.13 0.78
CA LEU A 385 -17.17 -29.98 1.15
C LEU A 385 -17.92 -29.51 -0.09
N ARG A 386 -18.97 -30.23 -0.51
CA ARG A 386 -19.72 -29.86 -1.71
C ARG A 386 -21.18 -30.27 -1.65
N GLY A 387 -22.04 -29.41 -2.21
CA GLY A 387 -23.47 -29.63 -2.41
C GLY A 387 -23.98 -28.73 -3.54
N ASP A 388 -25.10 -29.09 -4.17
CA ASP A 388 -25.78 -28.21 -5.11
C ASP A 388 -26.56 -27.08 -4.41
N GLY A 389 -26.74 -27.16 -3.09
CA GLY A 389 -27.27 -26.09 -2.24
C GLY A 389 -26.20 -25.29 -1.48
N ASP A 390 -26.59 -24.73 -0.34
CA ASP A 390 -25.73 -23.93 0.54
C ASP A 390 -24.74 -24.80 1.33
N VAL A 391 -23.56 -24.23 1.61
CA VAL A 391 -22.55 -24.85 2.47
C VAL A 391 -22.28 -23.92 3.66
N LEU A 392 -22.74 -24.33 4.84
CA LEU A 392 -22.55 -23.58 6.08
C LEU A 392 -21.34 -24.15 6.81
N LEU A 393 -20.36 -23.30 7.11
CA LEU A 393 -19.07 -23.70 7.66
C LEU A 393 -18.95 -23.40 9.15
N SER A 394 -18.53 -24.41 9.92
CA SER A 394 -17.96 -24.23 11.25
C SER A 394 -16.44 -24.28 11.13
N THR A 395 -15.74 -25.23 11.79
CA THR A 395 -14.28 -25.40 11.67
C THR A 395 -13.91 -26.47 10.64
N VAL A 396 -13.22 -26.07 9.57
CA VAL A 396 -12.64 -26.93 8.54
C VAL A 396 -11.12 -26.80 8.59
N ASN A 397 -10.41 -27.83 9.05
CA ASN A 397 -8.99 -27.76 9.34
C ASN A 397 -8.17 -28.88 8.66
N ALA A 398 -7.55 -28.57 7.54
CA ALA A 398 -6.64 -29.46 6.79
C ALA A 398 -5.19 -29.45 7.35
N ASN A 399 -4.99 -28.97 8.57
CA ASN A 399 -3.70 -28.83 9.26
C ASN A 399 -3.80 -29.11 10.77
N ALA A 400 -4.61 -30.08 11.19
CA ALA A 400 -4.94 -30.27 12.59
C ALA A 400 -3.72 -30.59 13.48
N ALA A 401 -2.65 -31.17 12.93
CA ALA A 401 -1.43 -31.47 13.67
C ALA A 401 -0.64 -30.21 14.05
N GLY A 402 -0.68 -29.17 13.21
CA GLY A 402 0.07 -27.94 13.36
C GLY A 402 1.60 -28.12 13.29
N GLY A 403 2.31 -27.14 12.72
CA GLY A 403 3.78 -27.11 12.74
C GLY A 403 4.49 -28.17 11.86
N THR A 404 3.75 -28.88 11.01
CA THR A 404 4.27 -29.71 9.91
C THR A 404 4.59 -28.82 8.69
N THR A 405 5.39 -29.33 7.74
CA THR A 405 5.68 -28.61 6.48
C THR A 405 4.69 -28.94 5.36
N THR A 406 3.87 -29.95 5.58
CA THR A 406 2.80 -30.39 4.68
C THR A 406 1.51 -29.86 5.28
N VAL A 407 0.62 -29.31 4.46
CA VAL A 407 -0.64 -28.73 4.88
C VAL A 407 -1.62 -29.06 3.75
N GLY A 408 -2.76 -29.65 4.07
CA GLY A 408 -3.76 -30.00 3.07
C GLY A 408 -4.49 -28.76 2.52
N ASN A 409 -5.16 -28.93 1.39
CA ASN A 409 -5.99 -27.92 0.77
C ASN A 409 -7.45 -28.07 1.22
N VAL A 410 -8.21 -26.97 1.16
CA VAL A 410 -9.64 -26.98 1.41
C VAL A 410 -10.37 -26.57 0.13
N THR A 411 -11.32 -27.38 -0.30
CA THR A 411 -12.22 -27.07 -1.42
C THR A 411 -13.65 -27.03 -0.91
N VAL A 412 -14.33 -25.91 -1.13
CA VAL A 412 -15.75 -25.76 -0.80
C VAL A 412 -16.50 -25.34 -2.06
N ALA A 413 -17.55 -26.08 -2.40
CA ALA A 413 -18.40 -25.80 -3.54
C ALA A 413 -19.88 -25.80 -3.13
N ALA A 414 -20.47 -24.62 -3.09
CA ALA A 414 -21.92 -24.44 -3.16
C ALA A 414 -22.32 -24.29 -4.64
N ASP A 415 -23.56 -24.67 -5.02
CA ASP A 415 -23.97 -24.81 -6.42
C ASP A 415 -23.10 -25.84 -7.20
N PHE A 416 -22.66 -26.92 -6.53
CA PHE A 416 -21.90 -27.97 -7.17
C PHE A 416 -22.73 -28.63 -8.28
N ASP A 417 -22.22 -28.64 -9.51
CA ASP A 417 -22.93 -29.16 -10.69
C ASP A 417 -23.20 -30.69 -10.66
N GLY A 418 -22.80 -31.37 -9.58
CA GLY A 418 -22.98 -32.80 -9.38
C GLY A 418 -21.87 -33.63 -10.04
N VAL A 419 -21.71 -34.86 -9.57
CA VAL A 419 -20.73 -35.82 -10.13
C VAL A 419 -21.05 -36.24 -11.57
N GLY A 420 -22.32 -36.12 -11.97
CA GLY A 420 -22.84 -36.36 -13.32
C GLY A 420 -23.09 -35.10 -14.15
N THR A 421 -22.75 -33.91 -13.65
CA THR A 421 -23.09 -32.58 -14.22
C THR A 421 -24.60 -32.29 -14.30
N GLY A 422 -24.97 -31.02 -14.51
CA GLY A 422 -26.34 -30.57 -14.73
C GLY A 422 -27.17 -30.36 -13.46
N MET A 423 -26.55 -30.29 -12.29
CA MET A 423 -27.24 -29.94 -11.04
C MET A 423 -27.22 -28.45 -10.75
N SER A 424 -26.22 -27.71 -11.24
CA SER A 424 -26.09 -26.28 -10.94
C SER A 424 -27.28 -25.50 -11.50
N ASP A 425 -27.92 -24.73 -10.63
CA ASP A 425 -29.09 -23.92 -10.94
C ASP A 425 -28.87 -22.41 -10.72
N GLY A 426 -27.67 -22.06 -10.24
CA GLY A 426 -27.26 -20.69 -9.95
C GLY A 426 -27.65 -20.21 -8.55
N ALA A 427 -27.95 -21.12 -7.63
CA ALA A 427 -28.14 -20.87 -6.20
C ALA A 427 -27.18 -21.74 -5.37
N GLY A 428 -26.75 -21.22 -4.21
CA GLY A 428 -25.79 -21.87 -3.33
C GLY A 428 -24.80 -20.83 -2.79
N GLU A 429 -24.86 -20.55 -1.50
CA GLU A 429 -23.90 -19.69 -0.79
C GLU A 429 -22.95 -20.50 0.11
N ILE A 430 -21.76 -19.95 0.35
CA ILE A 430 -20.84 -20.43 1.38
C ILE A 430 -20.88 -19.42 2.53
N THR A 431 -21.32 -19.87 3.71
CA THR A 431 -21.65 -18.98 4.83
C THR A 431 -20.91 -19.40 6.10
N ASP A 432 -20.45 -18.42 6.87
CA ASP A 432 -19.96 -18.64 8.22
C ASP A 432 -21.11 -19.02 9.17
N ASN A 433 -20.94 -20.13 9.88
CA ASN A 433 -21.84 -20.61 10.92
C ASN A 433 -21.10 -20.92 12.24
N LEU A 434 -19.84 -20.48 12.38
CA LEU A 434 -19.05 -20.59 13.59
C LEU A 434 -19.27 -19.39 14.51
N ALA A 435 -19.62 -19.62 15.77
CA ALA A 435 -19.78 -18.53 16.72
C ALA A 435 -18.42 -17.99 17.19
N GLY A 436 -18.01 -16.86 16.61
CA GLY A 436 -16.86 -16.05 17.03
C GLY A 436 -15.72 -16.06 16.02
N GLU A 437 -14.90 -15.02 16.07
CA GLU A 437 -13.89 -14.63 15.07
C GLU A 437 -12.64 -15.55 15.02
N THR A 438 -12.83 -16.87 14.87
CA THR A 438 -11.74 -17.84 14.66
C THR A 438 -11.86 -18.47 13.28
N ALA A 439 -10.74 -18.84 12.67
CA ALA A 439 -10.72 -19.36 11.30
C ALA A 439 -11.73 -20.50 11.06
N ASN A 440 -12.70 -20.27 10.18
CA ASN A 440 -13.54 -21.31 9.58
C ASN A 440 -12.71 -22.27 8.75
N VAL A 441 -11.77 -21.75 7.96
CA VAL A 441 -11.00 -22.55 7.00
C VAL A 441 -9.51 -22.44 7.28
N THR A 442 -8.87 -23.57 7.61
CA THR A 442 -7.42 -23.68 7.78
C THR A 442 -6.85 -24.64 6.75
N GLY A 443 -5.86 -24.21 5.96
CA GLY A 443 -5.25 -25.02 4.91
C GLY A 443 -4.12 -24.32 4.13
N TYR A 444 -3.54 -24.97 3.13
CA TYR A 444 -2.50 -24.37 2.28
C TYR A 444 -3.11 -23.49 1.18
N LEU A 445 -4.14 -24.01 0.52
CA LEU A 445 -4.97 -23.35 -0.48
C LEU A 445 -6.43 -23.54 -0.09
N ALA A 446 -7.21 -22.46 -0.07
CA ALA A 446 -8.66 -22.55 -0.10
C ALA A 446 -9.18 -22.24 -1.50
N THR A 447 -10.02 -23.13 -2.03
CA THR A 447 -10.79 -22.91 -3.27
C THR A 447 -12.27 -22.88 -2.91
N LEU A 448 -12.88 -21.71 -2.97
CA LEU A 448 -14.29 -21.48 -2.65
C LEU A 448 -15.06 -21.15 -3.93
N THR A 449 -16.11 -21.92 -4.23
CA THR A 449 -16.98 -21.67 -5.39
C THR A 449 -18.43 -21.64 -4.94
N ALA A 450 -19.15 -20.58 -5.31
CA ALA A 450 -20.54 -20.38 -4.97
C ALA A 450 -21.28 -19.67 -6.11
N ALA A 451 -22.60 -19.65 -6.03
CA ALA A 451 -23.43 -18.85 -6.92
C ALA A 451 -23.97 -17.60 -6.26
N SER A 452 -24.48 -17.71 -5.03
CA SER A 452 -25.23 -16.65 -4.34
C SER A 452 -24.47 -15.97 -3.20
N GLY A 453 -23.18 -16.23 -3.02
CA GLY A 453 -22.32 -15.52 -2.06
C GLY A 453 -21.24 -16.40 -1.44
N ILE A 454 -20.14 -15.75 -1.02
CA ILE A 454 -19.08 -16.33 -0.19
C ILE A 454 -18.86 -15.35 0.97
N GLY A 455 -19.26 -15.73 2.18
CA GLY A 455 -19.18 -14.83 3.34
C GLY A 455 -20.01 -13.55 3.18
N SER A 456 -21.20 -13.63 2.57
CA SER A 456 -22.01 -12.42 2.30
C SER A 456 -22.71 -11.85 3.53
N ALA A 457 -23.15 -12.71 4.45
CA ALA A 457 -23.84 -12.30 5.67
C ALA A 457 -22.87 -11.94 6.80
N ASP A 458 -21.79 -12.71 6.89
CA ASP A 458 -20.63 -12.57 7.78
C ASP A 458 -19.41 -12.99 6.97
N ASP A 459 -18.26 -12.35 7.16
CA ASP A 459 -17.02 -12.74 6.51
C ASP A 459 -16.63 -14.18 6.87
N LEU A 460 -15.93 -14.86 5.95
CA LEU A 460 -15.30 -16.13 6.29
C LEU A 460 -13.92 -15.85 6.85
N GLU A 461 -13.67 -16.30 8.08
CA GLU A 461 -12.34 -16.25 8.66
C GLU A 461 -11.48 -17.37 8.10
N THR A 462 -10.30 -17.02 7.60
CA THR A 462 -9.38 -17.98 7.01
C THR A 462 -8.01 -17.97 7.68
N ASN A 463 -7.36 -19.14 7.68
CA ASN A 463 -5.96 -19.33 8.02
C ASN A 463 -5.29 -20.11 6.89
N ILE A 464 -5.00 -19.39 5.80
CA ILE A 464 -4.55 -19.97 4.54
C ILE A 464 -3.36 -19.21 3.97
N ARG A 465 -2.66 -19.86 3.02
CA ARG A 465 -1.57 -19.22 2.29
C ARG A 465 -1.97 -18.76 0.90
N ASN A 466 -2.82 -19.53 0.23
CA ASN A 466 -3.27 -19.25 -1.13
C ASN A 466 -4.79 -19.24 -1.18
N PHE A 467 -5.36 -18.33 -1.96
CA PHE A 467 -6.80 -18.15 -2.01
C PHE A 467 -7.33 -18.07 -3.44
N VAL A 468 -8.39 -18.84 -3.69
CA VAL A 468 -9.19 -18.80 -4.93
C VAL A 468 -10.66 -18.71 -4.53
N ALA A 469 -11.37 -17.71 -5.03
CA ALA A 469 -12.82 -17.58 -4.87
C ALA A 469 -13.54 -17.25 -6.18
N ARG A 470 -14.68 -17.90 -6.42
CA ARG A 470 -15.55 -17.61 -7.57
C ARG A 470 -17.00 -17.55 -7.13
N ASN A 471 -17.64 -16.42 -7.36
CA ASN A 471 -19.07 -16.22 -7.13
C ASN A 471 -19.76 -15.80 -8.42
N THR A 472 -20.86 -16.46 -8.80
CA THR A 472 -21.35 -16.40 -10.20
C THR A 472 -22.66 -15.66 -10.45
N THR A 473 -23.57 -15.48 -9.47
CA THR A 473 -24.92 -14.94 -9.73
C THR A 473 -25.34 -13.77 -8.84
N THR A 474 -25.22 -13.87 -7.52
CA THR A 474 -25.65 -12.83 -6.55
C THR A 474 -24.80 -12.90 -5.27
N GLY A 475 -24.96 -11.95 -4.35
CA GLY A 475 -24.18 -11.89 -3.12
C GLY A 475 -22.76 -11.39 -3.32
N ASP A 476 -22.01 -11.36 -2.23
CA ASP A 476 -20.68 -10.78 -2.09
C ASP A 476 -19.61 -11.86 -1.92
N VAL A 477 -18.35 -11.48 -2.06
CA VAL A 477 -17.20 -12.29 -1.62
C VAL A 477 -16.53 -11.53 -0.47
N SER A 478 -16.71 -11.98 0.76
CA SER A 478 -16.07 -11.40 1.95
C SER A 478 -15.24 -12.45 2.66
N VAL A 479 -13.94 -12.18 2.82
CA VAL A 479 -12.99 -13.07 3.51
C VAL A 479 -12.04 -12.24 4.35
N ASN A 480 -11.86 -12.67 5.60
CA ASN A 480 -10.93 -12.10 6.55
C ASN A 480 -9.87 -13.13 6.95
N GLU A 481 -8.61 -12.89 6.55
CA GLU A 481 -7.51 -13.78 6.89
C GLU A 481 -6.98 -13.48 8.30
N VAL A 482 -7.25 -14.39 9.24
CA VAL A 482 -6.92 -14.27 10.67
C VAL A 482 -5.57 -14.88 11.05
N ALA A 483 -4.84 -15.50 10.11
CA ALA A 483 -3.61 -16.23 10.43
C ALA A 483 -2.52 -15.40 11.14
N ALA A 484 -2.02 -15.96 12.24
CA ALA A 484 -0.94 -15.43 13.06
C ALA A 484 0.45 -15.51 12.38
N GLY A 485 0.71 -14.78 11.29
CA GLY A 485 2.10 -14.70 10.79
C GLY A 485 2.39 -14.59 9.30
N GLY A 486 1.43 -14.88 8.42
CA GLY A 486 1.68 -15.14 7.00
C GLY A 486 1.49 -13.97 6.01
N VAL A 487 1.65 -14.31 4.73
CA VAL A 487 1.26 -13.50 3.56
C VAL A 487 0.09 -14.24 2.90
N LEU A 488 -1.01 -13.55 2.61
CA LEU A 488 -2.13 -14.09 1.84
C LEU A 488 -1.87 -13.91 0.35
N TYR A 489 -1.66 -15.00 -0.37
CA TYR A 489 -1.55 -14.98 -1.83
C TYR A 489 -2.92 -15.17 -2.48
N VAL A 490 -3.51 -14.10 -2.96
CA VAL A 490 -4.79 -14.13 -3.67
C VAL A 490 -4.53 -14.47 -5.13
N LEU A 491 -4.76 -15.74 -5.49
CA LEU A 491 -4.52 -16.23 -6.84
C LEU A 491 -5.62 -15.78 -7.80
N GLU A 492 -6.88 -15.85 -7.37
CA GLU A 492 -8.03 -15.42 -8.17
C GLU A 492 -9.22 -15.13 -7.26
N VAL A 493 -9.84 -13.95 -7.41
CA VAL A 493 -11.15 -13.69 -6.83
C VAL A 493 -12.04 -13.08 -7.91
N THR A 494 -13.12 -13.78 -8.24
CA THR A 494 -14.07 -13.34 -9.26
C THR A 494 -15.49 -13.23 -8.73
N GLN A 495 -16.15 -12.15 -9.10
CA GLN A 495 -17.54 -11.86 -8.77
C GLN A 495 -18.30 -11.54 -10.07
N ALA A 496 -19.18 -12.43 -10.50
CA ALA A 496 -20.02 -12.25 -11.69
C ALA A 496 -21.48 -11.90 -11.35
N GLY A 497 -21.76 -11.61 -10.08
CA GLY A 497 -23.09 -11.36 -9.59
C GLY A 497 -23.76 -10.07 -10.07
N ALA A 498 -25.04 -9.91 -9.74
CA ALA A 498 -25.85 -8.75 -10.07
C ALA A 498 -25.42 -7.46 -9.32
N ASP A 499 -25.81 -6.30 -9.85
CA ASP A 499 -25.50 -4.98 -9.27
C ASP A 499 -26.36 -4.66 -8.03
N PRO A 500 -25.80 -4.20 -6.89
CA PRO A 500 -24.38 -4.18 -6.52
C PRO A 500 -23.91 -5.50 -5.91
N SER A 501 -22.62 -5.82 -6.09
CA SER A 501 -21.92 -6.84 -5.30
C SER A 501 -20.57 -6.33 -4.81
N LEU A 502 -20.04 -6.93 -3.76
CA LEU A 502 -18.77 -6.57 -3.16
C LEU A 502 -17.74 -7.69 -3.27
N ILE A 503 -16.47 -7.30 -3.35
CA ILE A 503 -15.33 -8.13 -3.00
C ILE A 503 -14.60 -7.43 -1.85
N VAL A 504 -14.52 -8.09 -0.69
CA VAL A 504 -13.83 -7.61 0.51
C VAL A 504 -12.82 -8.66 0.91
N LEU A 505 -11.54 -8.30 0.83
CA LEU A 505 -10.43 -9.16 1.23
C LEU A 505 -9.62 -8.41 2.27
N THR A 506 -9.65 -8.89 3.50
CA THR A 506 -8.93 -8.27 4.63
C THR A 506 -7.91 -9.25 5.20
N THR A 507 -6.81 -8.74 5.74
CA THR A 507 -5.90 -9.51 6.58
C THR A 507 -5.85 -8.88 7.97
N GLU A 508 -6.13 -9.64 9.02
CA GLU A 508 -5.94 -9.11 10.38
C GLU A 508 -4.46 -8.92 10.71
N ARG A 509 -3.60 -9.70 10.04
CA ARG A 509 -2.14 -9.72 10.19
C ARG A 509 -1.48 -10.12 8.88
N GLY A 510 -0.52 -9.33 8.38
CA GLY A 510 0.30 -9.72 7.23
C GLY A 510 -0.05 -9.05 5.92
N SER A 511 0.81 -9.24 4.92
CA SER A 511 0.65 -8.63 3.60
C SER A 511 -0.36 -9.41 2.74
N LEU A 512 -1.11 -8.68 1.91
CA LEU A 512 -1.99 -9.20 0.86
C LEU A 512 -1.28 -9.11 -0.49
N VAL A 513 -1.11 -10.24 -1.17
CA VAL A 513 -0.34 -10.30 -2.43
C VAL A 513 -1.20 -10.85 -3.55
N LEU A 514 -1.28 -10.12 -4.67
CA LEU A 514 -1.79 -10.61 -5.95
C LEU A 514 -0.57 -11.05 -6.81
N PRO A 515 -0.21 -12.34 -6.87
CA PRO A 515 1.11 -12.76 -7.37
C PRO A 515 1.21 -12.83 -8.91
N SER A 516 2.42 -12.58 -9.44
CA SER A 516 2.77 -12.78 -10.85
C SER A 516 4.15 -13.43 -10.99
N PRO A 517 4.31 -14.50 -11.81
CA PRO A 517 3.26 -15.23 -12.53
C PRO A 517 2.43 -16.12 -11.60
N GLY A 518 1.19 -16.48 -12.01
CA GLY A 518 0.40 -17.52 -11.33
C GLY A 518 -0.93 -17.07 -10.73
N GLY A 519 -1.21 -15.76 -10.64
CA GLY A 519 -2.53 -15.22 -10.32
C GLY A 519 -3.29 -14.71 -11.55
N LEU A 520 -4.61 -14.59 -11.43
CA LEU A 520 -5.53 -13.92 -12.35
C LEU A 520 -6.05 -12.58 -11.81
N GLY A 521 -5.74 -12.26 -10.54
CA GLY A 521 -6.11 -10.99 -9.91
C GLY A 521 -7.50 -11.01 -9.27
N VAL A 522 -8.03 -9.82 -9.03
CA VAL A 522 -9.32 -9.61 -8.36
C VAL A 522 -10.25 -8.86 -9.31
N SER A 523 -11.42 -9.41 -9.60
CA SER A 523 -12.27 -8.86 -10.66
C SER A 523 -13.76 -9.04 -10.43
N ILE A 524 -14.51 -7.94 -10.54
CA ILE A 524 -15.93 -7.98 -10.84
C ILE A 524 -16.07 -8.14 -12.36
N THR A 525 -16.53 -9.30 -12.80
CA THR A 525 -16.50 -9.69 -14.22
C THR A 525 -17.79 -9.36 -14.96
N ASN A 526 -18.90 -9.19 -14.24
CA ASN A 526 -20.18 -8.82 -14.84
C ASN A 526 -20.23 -7.33 -15.14
N SER A 527 -20.12 -6.96 -16.42
CA SER A 527 -20.20 -5.57 -16.89
C SER A 527 -21.49 -4.82 -16.52
N ALA A 528 -22.56 -5.51 -16.11
CA ALA A 528 -23.78 -4.87 -15.63
C ALA A 528 -23.68 -4.42 -14.15
N ASN A 529 -22.64 -4.85 -13.42
CA ASN A 529 -22.41 -4.57 -12.00
C ASN A 529 -21.71 -3.23 -11.79
N THR A 530 -22.41 -2.16 -12.16
CA THR A 530 -21.82 -0.82 -12.25
C THR A 530 -21.63 -0.12 -10.91
N SER A 531 -22.15 -0.67 -9.82
CA SER A 531 -22.02 -0.10 -8.47
C SER A 531 -21.20 -1.00 -7.54
N GLY A 532 -20.74 -2.17 -7.99
CA GLY A 532 -20.00 -3.12 -7.17
C GLY A 532 -18.57 -2.67 -6.84
N THR A 533 -18.16 -2.88 -5.59
CA THR A 533 -16.92 -2.34 -5.03
C THR A 533 -15.90 -3.43 -4.71
N ILE A 534 -14.62 -3.07 -4.71
CA ILE A 534 -13.51 -3.93 -4.29
C ILE A 534 -12.76 -3.25 -3.14
N LEU A 535 -12.55 -3.97 -2.04
CA LEU A 535 -11.69 -3.59 -0.92
C LEU A 535 -10.58 -4.63 -0.78
N LEU A 536 -9.33 -4.17 -0.90
CA LEU A 536 -8.14 -4.91 -0.51
C LEU A 536 -7.55 -4.21 0.71
N ASP A 537 -7.55 -4.88 1.85
CA ASP A 537 -7.16 -4.28 3.12
C ASP A 537 -6.10 -5.15 3.82
N ALA A 538 -4.90 -4.60 4.01
CA ALA A 538 -3.84 -5.21 4.80
C ALA A 538 -3.54 -4.42 6.08
N ASN A 539 -4.55 -3.73 6.63
CA ASN A 539 -4.44 -2.99 7.89
C ASN A 539 -4.44 -3.94 9.08
N VAL A 540 -3.31 -4.00 9.79
CA VAL A 540 -3.11 -4.91 10.91
C VAL A 540 -3.88 -4.40 12.13
N THR A 541 -4.96 -5.11 12.47
CA THR A 541 -5.86 -4.76 13.59
C THR A 541 -5.38 -5.34 14.93
N GLN A 542 -4.41 -6.27 14.92
CA GLN A 542 -3.90 -7.00 16.08
C GLN A 542 -2.39 -6.74 16.31
N PRO A 543 -1.95 -6.14 17.43
CA PRO A 543 -0.54 -5.82 17.65
C PRO A 543 0.38 -7.05 17.72
N ALA A 544 1.38 -7.16 16.84
CA ALA A 544 2.46 -8.15 16.93
C ALA A 544 3.86 -7.57 17.20
N ILE A 545 4.84 -8.46 17.36
CA ILE A 545 6.26 -8.13 17.55
C ILE A 545 7.02 -7.95 16.23
N ASP A 546 6.41 -8.35 15.11
CA ASP A 546 6.93 -8.35 13.74
C ASP A 546 6.17 -7.40 12.79
N GLU A 547 5.34 -6.50 13.33
CA GLU A 547 4.59 -5.44 12.60
C GLU A 547 5.47 -4.42 11.86
N ALA A 548 6.79 -4.57 11.88
CA ALA A 548 7.69 -3.65 11.19
C ALA A 548 7.99 -4.07 9.74
N SER A 549 7.41 -5.18 9.24
CA SER A 549 7.71 -5.71 7.90
C SER A 549 6.53 -6.42 7.24
N ARG A 550 5.29 -6.08 7.59
CA ARG A 550 4.06 -6.83 7.26
C ARG A 550 2.87 -5.88 7.22
N GLY A 551 1.92 -6.11 6.33
CA GLY A 551 0.78 -5.20 6.12
C GLY A 551 0.88 -4.44 4.80
N ASP A 552 1.64 -4.97 3.84
CA ASP A 552 1.71 -4.44 2.47
C ASP A 552 0.54 -4.96 1.64
N VAL A 553 0.15 -4.20 0.63
CA VAL A 553 -0.63 -4.71 -0.50
C VAL A 553 0.24 -4.72 -1.76
N LEU A 554 0.51 -5.93 -2.29
CA LEU A 554 1.32 -6.11 -3.49
C LEU A 554 0.44 -6.47 -4.70
N VAL A 555 0.18 -5.51 -5.58
CA VAL A 555 -0.69 -5.59 -6.75
C VAL A 555 0.12 -5.97 -8.01
N ASN A 556 0.50 -7.23 -8.18
CA ASN A 556 1.19 -7.68 -9.42
C ASN A 556 0.26 -8.27 -10.49
N GLN A 557 -1.05 -8.24 -10.25
CA GLN A 557 -2.09 -8.68 -11.17
C GLN A 557 -3.21 -7.64 -11.24
N VAL A 558 -4.09 -7.81 -12.21
CA VAL A 558 -5.19 -6.87 -12.46
C VAL A 558 -6.16 -6.80 -11.27
N VAL A 559 -6.62 -5.58 -10.97
CA VAL A 559 -7.76 -5.31 -10.08
C VAL A 559 -8.80 -4.57 -10.90
N THR A 560 -10.01 -5.13 -11.04
CA THR A 560 -11.03 -4.55 -11.93
C THR A 560 -12.43 -4.54 -11.34
N SER A 561 -13.02 -3.35 -11.21
CA SER A 561 -14.47 -3.16 -10.99
C SER A 561 -15.16 -2.65 -12.26
N GLN A 562 -16.50 -2.65 -12.29
CA GLN A 562 -17.29 -2.29 -13.49
C GLN A 562 -18.02 -0.94 -13.35
N GLY A 563 -17.57 -0.09 -12.42
CA GLY A 563 -18.12 1.24 -12.17
C GLY A 563 -18.17 1.62 -10.68
N GLY A 564 -18.11 0.64 -9.77
CA GLY A 564 -18.00 0.90 -8.34
C GLY A 564 -16.55 1.13 -7.90
N ALA A 565 -16.37 1.55 -6.65
CA ALA A 565 -15.07 1.96 -6.13
C ALA A 565 -14.10 0.79 -5.92
N ILE A 566 -12.80 1.05 -6.10
CA ILE A 566 -11.70 0.19 -5.67
C ILE A 566 -10.97 0.91 -4.55
N THR A 567 -10.81 0.26 -3.40
CA THR A 567 -10.06 0.79 -2.26
C THR A 567 -8.94 -0.18 -1.90
N ILE A 568 -7.73 0.33 -1.77
CA ILE A 568 -6.53 -0.43 -1.40
C ILE A 568 -5.91 0.26 -0.20
N ASN A 569 -5.90 -0.43 0.93
CA ASN A 569 -5.33 0.06 2.18
C ASN A 569 -4.20 -0.87 2.63
N ALA A 570 -3.06 -0.27 2.95
CA ALA A 570 -1.91 -0.97 3.53
C ALA A 570 -1.46 -0.24 4.80
N ASP A 571 -0.97 -0.99 5.78
CA ASP A 571 -0.29 -0.45 6.95
C ASP A 571 1.14 0.00 6.64
N HIS A 572 1.78 -0.60 5.63
CA HIS A 572 3.08 -0.18 5.11
C HIS A 572 2.91 0.22 3.65
N ASP A 573 3.19 -0.67 2.70
CA ASP A 573 3.37 -0.26 1.32
C ASP A 573 2.27 -0.76 0.39
N VAL A 574 1.91 0.06 -0.60
CA VAL A 574 1.17 -0.39 -1.78
C VAL A 574 2.11 -0.41 -2.97
N THR A 575 2.49 -1.60 -3.42
CA THR A 575 3.44 -1.75 -4.54
C THR A 575 2.94 -2.72 -5.60
N GLY A 576 3.54 -2.71 -6.79
CA GLY A 576 3.29 -3.75 -7.79
C GLY A 576 3.21 -3.26 -9.23
N GLN A 577 2.90 -4.19 -10.13
CA GLN A 577 2.96 -3.97 -11.59
C GLN A 577 1.65 -4.31 -12.31
N GLY A 578 0.57 -4.62 -11.59
CA GLY A 578 -0.74 -4.90 -12.14
C GLY A 578 -1.55 -3.64 -12.39
N ASP A 579 -2.44 -3.69 -13.38
CA ASP A 579 -3.33 -2.57 -13.72
C ASP A 579 -4.51 -2.52 -12.73
N ILE A 580 -4.93 -1.30 -12.37
CA ILE A 580 -6.08 -1.04 -11.50
C ILE A 580 -7.12 -0.26 -12.30
N THR A 581 -8.29 -0.87 -12.56
CA THR A 581 -9.33 -0.29 -13.43
C THR A 581 -10.70 -0.30 -12.77
N SER A 582 -11.33 0.86 -12.57
CA SER A 582 -12.67 0.94 -11.96
C SER A 582 -13.81 1.23 -12.94
N ASN A 583 -13.51 1.45 -14.23
CA ASN A 583 -14.50 1.74 -15.29
C ASN A 583 -15.50 2.88 -14.96
N GLY A 584 -15.08 3.89 -14.20
CA GLY A 584 -15.90 5.05 -13.82
C GLY A 584 -16.04 5.25 -12.30
N GLY A 585 -15.69 4.25 -11.49
CA GLY A 585 -15.70 4.32 -10.03
C GLY A 585 -14.49 5.03 -9.43
N ALA A 586 -14.54 5.37 -8.15
CA ALA A 586 -13.37 5.93 -7.46
C ALA A 586 -12.26 4.86 -7.28
N ILE A 587 -10.99 5.27 -7.29
CA ILE A 587 -9.85 4.45 -6.90
C ILE A 587 -9.16 5.16 -5.74
N ASN A 588 -9.16 4.56 -4.56
CA ASN A 588 -8.48 5.11 -3.38
C ASN A 588 -7.32 4.18 -3.02
N ILE A 589 -6.12 4.74 -2.92
CA ILE A 589 -4.91 4.01 -2.56
C ILE A 589 -4.25 4.72 -1.38
N THR A 590 -4.20 4.03 -0.26
CA THR A 590 -3.65 4.55 0.99
C THR A 590 -2.56 3.61 1.50
N ALA A 591 -1.36 4.14 1.68
CA ALA A 591 -0.25 3.50 2.38
C ALA A 591 -0.10 4.13 3.77
N ASP A 592 0.28 3.33 4.78
CA ASP A 592 0.29 3.72 6.21
C ASP A 592 -1.08 4.15 6.77
N ALA A 593 -2.09 3.31 6.52
CA ALA A 593 -3.48 3.63 6.86
C ALA A 593 -3.78 3.74 8.38
N ASN A 594 -2.86 3.34 9.27
CA ASN A 594 -3.05 3.34 10.72
C ASN A 594 -2.32 4.49 11.46
N GLY A 595 -1.52 5.29 10.76
CA GLY A 595 -0.91 6.52 11.28
C GLY A 595 0.12 6.31 12.39
N ASN A 596 1.31 5.81 12.06
CA ASN A 596 2.42 5.54 13.00
C ASN A 596 2.08 4.51 14.10
N GLY A 597 1.39 3.42 13.75
CA GLY A 597 1.39 2.19 14.54
C GLY A 597 2.83 1.73 14.89
N PRO A 598 3.02 0.84 15.89
CA PRO A 598 4.34 0.62 16.48
C PRO A 598 5.33 -0.09 15.53
N GLY A 599 6.18 0.69 14.88
CA GLY A 599 7.38 0.25 14.17
C GLY A 599 8.20 1.46 13.72
N GLY A 600 9.47 1.51 14.09
CA GLY A 600 10.29 2.72 13.98
C GLY A 600 11.02 2.86 12.66
N ASN A 601 10.31 2.99 11.53
CA ASN A 601 10.74 3.49 10.20
C ASN A 601 9.67 3.18 9.12
N ASN A 602 8.40 3.24 9.50
CA ASN A 602 7.26 2.64 8.77
C ASN A 602 6.43 3.68 7.97
N ASN A 603 7.06 4.67 7.33
CA ASN A 603 6.30 5.52 6.44
C ASN A 603 5.91 4.68 5.22
N GLY A 604 4.62 4.50 4.98
CA GLY A 604 4.13 3.71 3.86
C GLY A 604 4.37 4.39 2.53
N THR A 605 4.79 3.62 1.52
CA THR A 605 4.98 4.12 0.14
C THR A 605 3.95 3.58 -0.85
N ILE A 606 3.76 4.30 -1.95
CA ILE A 606 2.99 3.84 -3.11
C ILE A 606 3.95 3.73 -4.31
N GLN A 607 4.22 2.51 -4.79
CA GLN A 607 5.10 2.26 -5.93
C GLN A 607 4.46 1.32 -6.97
N LEU A 608 3.83 1.90 -7.99
CA LEU A 608 3.06 1.15 -8.99
C LEU A 608 3.59 1.38 -10.40
N SER A 609 3.75 0.28 -11.15
CA SER A 609 4.16 0.35 -12.56
C SER A 609 3.04 0.00 -13.55
N GLY A 610 1.92 -0.53 -13.08
CA GLY A 610 0.73 -0.77 -13.91
C GLY A 610 -0.10 0.50 -14.09
N ASP A 611 -1.01 0.47 -15.05
CA ASP A 611 -1.88 1.62 -15.34
C ASP A 611 -3.01 1.74 -14.30
N ILE A 612 -3.40 2.97 -13.97
CA ILE A 612 -4.52 3.28 -13.08
C ILE A 612 -5.62 3.99 -13.88
N ALA A 613 -6.74 3.32 -14.11
CA ALA A 613 -7.83 3.81 -14.97
C ALA A 613 -9.16 3.90 -14.20
N ALA A 614 -9.48 5.10 -13.72
CA ALA A 614 -10.75 5.42 -13.09
C ALA A 614 -11.83 5.93 -14.06
N GLY A 615 -11.47 6.26 -15.32
CA GLY A 615 -12.38 6.88 -16.27
C GLY A 615 -12.92 8.19 -15.71
N THR A 616 -14.24 8.35 -15.56
CA THR A 616 -14.85 9.56 -14.96
C THR A 616 -14.69 9.64 -13.43
N GLY A 617 -14.16 8.60 -12.79
CA GLY A 617 -14.02 8.49 -11.34
C GLY A 617 -12.87 9.32 -10.76
N THR A 618 -12.80 9.42 -9.43
CA THR A 618 -11.72 10.11 -8.72
C THR A 618 -10.64 9.11 -8.32
N VAL A 619 -9.37 9.42 -8.61
CA VAL A 619 -8.22 8.73 -8.03
C VAL A 619 -7.70 9.54 -6.85
N THR A 620 -7.60 8.91 -5.68
CA THR A 620 -7.06 9.52 -4.45
C THR A 620 -5.83 8.75 -4.00
N PHE A 621 -4.76 9.47 -3.72
CA PHE A 621 -3.53 8.94 -3.15
C PHE A 621 -3.27 9.53 -1.76
N SER A 622 -2.77 8.70 -0.85
CA SER A 622 -2.28 9.07 0.47
C SER A 622 -1.11 8.17 0.84
N LEU A 623 0.02 8.76 1.23
CA LEU A 623 1.21 8.03 1.65
C LEU A 623 2.07 8.90 2.57
N SER A 624 2.77 8.28 3.52
CA SER A 624 3.66 8.99 4.44
C SER A 624 5.10 9.11 3.92
N ASP A 625 5.51 8.26 2.97
CA ASP A 625 6.89 8.21 2.48
C ASP A 625 7.17 9.16 1.31
N CYS A 626 8.44 9.38 1.04
CA CYS A 626 8.96 10.39 0.14
C CYS A 626 9.40 9.85 -1.21
N ASP A 627 9.40 8.52 -1.38
CA ASP A 627 9.83 7.81 -2.57
C ASP A 627 8.65 7.24 -3.40
N GLY A 628 7.43 7.71 -3.15
CA GLY A 628 6.25 7.28 -3.90
C GLY A 628 6.41 7.55 -5.40
N GLU A 629 6.02 6.58 -6.22
CA GLU A 629 6.18 6.61 -7.68
C GLU A 629 5.08 5.83 -8.41
N ILE A 630 4.43 6.48 -9.37
CA ILE A 630 3.59 5.85 -10.39
C ILE A 630 4.32 5.94 -11.74
N VAL A 631 4.76 4.80 -12.25
CA VAL A 631 5.41 4.68 -13.56
C VAL A 631 4.39 4.50 -14.68
N GLY A 632 3.27 3.81 -14.40
CA GLY A 632 2.18 3.60 -15.34
C GLY A 632 1.40 4.88 -15.65
N ASP A 633 0.49 4.79 -16.61
CA ASP A 633 -0.40 5.91 -16.95
C ASP A 633 -1.54 6.02 -15.92
N VAL A 634 -2.02 7.24 -15.66
CA VAL A 634 -3.17 7.52 -14.79
C VAL A 634 -4.27 8.18 -15.63
N ASP A 635 -5.46 7.58 -15.72
CA ASP A 635 -6.62 8.13 -16.42
C ASP A 635 -7.80 8.28 -15.44
N ALA A 636 -8.22 9.52 -15.17
CA ALA A 636 -9.20 9.82 -14.13
C ALA A 636 -10.07 11.04 -14.42
N GLY A 637 -11.22 11.12 -13.77
CA GLY A 637 -12.06 12.31 -13.76
C GLY A 637 -11.42 13.39 -12.89
N ASN A 638 -10.92 12.99 -11.72
CA ASN A 638 -10.17 13.85 -10.80
C ASN A 638 -8.95 13.09 -10.25
N VAL A 639 -7.86 13.80 -9.97
CA VAL A 639 -6.72 13.27 -9.19
C VAL A 639 -6.58 14.08 -7.90
N ILE A 640 -6.45 13.40 -6.77
CA ILE A 640 -6.36 14.04 -5.45
C ILE A 640 -5.19 13.46 -4.67
N MET A 641 -4.39 14.34 -4.08
CA MET A 641 -3.34 14.00 -3.12
C MET A 641 -3.68 14.57 -1.73
N GLY A 642 -3.60 13.75 -0.68
CA GLY A 642 -3.59 14.20 0.71
C GLY A 642 -4.93 14.63 1.33
N ARG A 643 -6.04 13.95 0.99
CA ARG A 643 -7.38 14.26 1.52
C ARG A 643 -7.84 13.32 2.65
N ASP A 644 -6.99 12.42 3.14
CA ASP A 644 -7.32 11.57 4.30
C ASP A 644 -7.11 12.35 5.62
N ASP A 645 -7.63 11.82 6.72
CA ASP A 645 -7.40 12.29 8.10
C ASP A 645 -5.96 11.99 8.58
N MET A 646 -5.10 11.43 7.72
CA MET A 646 -3.74 10.98 8.02
C MET A 646 -2.71 12.11 7.94
N VAL A 647 -1.78 12.10 8.90
CA VAL A 647 -0.70 13.10 9.02
C VAL A 647 0.54 12.38 9.58
N PRO A 648 1.73 12.52 8.97
CA PRO A 648 2.09 13.40 7.84
C PRO A 648 2.00 12.72 6.45
N GLU A 649 1.67 13.50 5.42
CA GLU A 649 1.72 13.08 4.00
C GLU A 649 3.10 13.36 3.39
N GLY A 650 3.62 12.41 2.61
CA GLY A 650 4.93 12.43 1.94
C GLY A 650 4.86 12.92 0.49
N ALA A 651 5.53 12.24 -0.43
CA ALA A 651 5.68 12.67 -1.83
C ALA A 651 5.39 11.56 -2.86
N LEU A 652 4.50 11.85 -3.81
CA LEU A 652 4.16 10.99 -4.95
C LEU A 652 4.67 11.57 -6.27
N ARG A 653 5.43 10.77 -7.04
CA ARG A 653 5.88 11.11 -8.39
C ARG A 653 4.98 10.48 -9.44
N LEU A 654 4.43 11.28 -10.34
CA LEU A 654 3.75 10.80 -11.55
C LEU A 654 4.73 10.87 -12.73
N ASN A 655 5.30 9.72 -13.09
CA ASN A 655 6.32 9.61 -14.13
C ASN A 655 5.73 9.25 -15.52
N GLY A 656 4.56 8.60 -15.55
CA GLY A 656 3.82 8.27 -16.76
C GLY A 656 2.99 9.44 -17.32
N THR A 657 2.06 9.12 -18.21
CA THR A 657 1.05 10.07 -18.71
C THR A 657 -0.12 10.11 -17.72
N THR A 658 -0.50 11.31 -17.27
CA THR A 658 -1.68 11.51 -16.43
C THR A 658 -2.73 12.28 -17.22
N THR A 659 -3.91 11.71 -17.43
CA THR A 659 -5.06 12.36 -18.07
C THR A 659 -6.15 12.58 -17.04
N VAL A 660 -6.59 13.83 -16.89
CA VAL A 660 -7.58 14.24 -15.90
C VAL A 660 -8.69 15.02 -16.59
N GLU A 661 -9.94 14.56 -16.47
CA GLU A 661 -11.06 15.20 -17.18
C GLU A 661 -11.52 16.53 -16.56
N THR A 662 -11.40 16.69 -15.24
CA THR A 662 -11.96 17.84 -14.51
C THR A 662 -10.93 18.63 -13.73
N LEU A 663 -10.38 18.11 -12.63
CA LEU A 663 -9.36 18.82 -11.85
C LEU A 663 -8.38 17.88 -11.15
N THR A 664 -7.19 18.41 -10.88
CA THR A 664 -6.25 17.86 -9.90
C THR A 664 -6.25 18.73 -8.65
N ARG A 665 -6.29 18.13 -7.46
CA ARG A 665 -6.22 18.86 -6.18
C ARG A 665 -5.14 18.29 -5.28
N VAL A 666 -4.26 19.16 -4.81
CA VAL A 666 -3.19 18.82 -3.86
C VAL A 666 -3.51 19.50 -2.54
N ASP A 667 -4.01 18.72 -1.59
CA ASP A 667 -4.46 19.20 -0.28
C ASP A 667 -3.34 19.14 0.76
N ARG A 668 -2.60 18.03 0.78
CA ARG A 668 -1.45 17.79 1.66
C ARG A 668 -0.43 16.94 0.92
N GLY A 669 0.79 16.86 1.46
CA GLY A 669 1.89 16.14 0.82
C GLY A 669 2.37 16.82 -0.46
N ALA A 670 3.22 16.13 -1.21
CA ALA A 670 3.79 16.58 -2.47
C ALA A 670 3.30 15.71 -3.64
N LEU A 671 2.76 16.36 -4.67
CA LEU A 671 2.50 15.74 -5.97
C LEU A 671 3.52 16.27 -6.97
N LEU A 672 4.42 15.41 -7.42
CA LEU A 672 5.53 15.75 -8.30
C LEU A 672 5.25 15.22 -9.71
N ILE A 673 5.03 16.13 -10.66
CA ILE A 673 4.74 15.80 -12.05
C ILE A 673 6.04 15.74 -12.83
N ASN A 674 6.55 14.53 -13.08
CA ASN A 674 7.77 14.30 -13.85
C ASN A 674 7.47 13.83 -15.29
N GLY A 675 6.31 13.23 -15.51
CA GLY A 675 5.78 12.89 -16.82
C GLY A 675 5.01 14.03 -17.48
N THR A 676 3.88 13.70 -18.13
CA THR A 676 2.96 14.69 -18.72
C THR A 676 1.59 14.58 -18.08
N MET A 677 1.07 15.68 -17.53
CA MET A 677 -0.28 15.79 -17.02
C MET A 677 -1.15 16.63 -17.96
N THR A 678 -2.17 16.01 -18.55
CA THR A 678 -3.24 16.69 -19.27
C THR A 678 -4.42 16.90 -18.33
N VAL A 679 -4.72 18.14 -17.97
CA VAL A 679 -5.76 18.52 -16.99
C VAL A 679 -6.34 19.89 -17.37
N PRO A 680 -7.61 20.19 -17.05
CA PRO A 680 -8.13 21.55 -17.16
C PRO A 680 -7.55 22.48 -16.07
N ASP A 681 -7.68 22.08 -14.80
CA ASP A 681 -7.31 22.90 -13.65
C ASP A 681 -6.56 22.08 -12.58
N VAL A 682 -5.54 22.68 -11.96
CA VAL A 682 -4.84 22.17 -10.77
C VAL A 682 -5.01 23.16 -9.63
N THR A 683 -5.47 22.71 -8.47
CA THR A 683 -5.57 23.52 -7.25
C THR A 683 -4.62 22.99 -6.18
N VAL A 684 -3.80 23.87 -5.63
CA VAL A 684 -2.85 23.55 -4.54
C VAL A 684 -3.23 24.36 -3.30
N THR A 685 -3.43 23.71 -2.16
CA THR A 685 -3.92 24.37 -0.94
C THR A 685 -3.46 23.64 0.32
N ASP A 686 -3.79 24.13 1.51
CA ASP A 686 -3.63 23.44 2.81
C ASP A 686 -2.24 22.81 3.12
N ASN A 687 -1.15 23.48 2.70
CA ASN A 687 0.27 23.03 2.67
C ASN A 687 0.64 21.98 1.61
N GLY A 688 -0.28 21.62 0.72
CA GLY A 688 0.04 20.82 -0.47
C GLY A 688 1.15 21.45 -1.30
N LEU A 689 2.02 20.60 -1.84
CA LEU A 689 3.11 20.98 -2.73
C LEU A 689 2.87 20.38 -4.12
N LEU A 690 2.86 21.23 -5.15
CA LEU A 690 2.92 20.80 -6.53
C LEU A 690 4.32 21.08 -7.07
N GLY A 691 4.95 20.06 -7.62
CA GLY A 691 6.28 20.19 -8.22
C GLY A 691 6.50 19.27 -9.41
N GLY A 692 7.76 18.91 -9.62
CA GLY A 692 8.23 17.98 -10.64
C GLY A 692 8.95 18.67 -11.80
N ASN A 693 9.43 17.85 -12.73
CA ASN A 693 10.24 18.25 -13.89
C ASN A 693 9.50 18.07 -15.23
N GLY A 694 8.20 17.83 -15.18
CA GLY A 694 7.37 17.41 -16.29
C GLY A 694 6.63 18.56 -16.99
N THR A 695 5.51 18.21 -17.60
CA THR A 695 4.64 19.16 -18.31
C THR A 695 3.19 19.06 -17.84
N ILE A 696 2.56 20.20 -17.55
CA ILE A 696 1.14 20.32 -17.19
C ILE A 696 0.44 21.14 -18.26
N THR A 697 -0.72 20.70 -18.77
CA THR A 697 -1.45 21.45 -19.82
C THR A 697 -2.46 22.46 -19.30
N GLY A 698 -2.92 22.29 -18.06
CA GLY A 698 -4.01 23.08 -17.46
C GLY A 698 -3.54 24.27 -16.66
N ASP A 699 -4.52 25.02 -16.16
CA ASP A 699 -4.32 26.18 -15.31
C ASP A 699 -3.93 25.72 -13.89
N ILE A 700 -3.07 26.46 -13.20
CA ILE A 700 -2.64 26.17 -11.83
C ILE A 700 -3.04 27.32 -10.92
N VAL A 701 -3.75 27.01 -9.83
CA VAL A 701 -4.10 27.96 -8.78
C VAL A 701 -3.46 27.51 -7.46
N VAL A 702 -2.51 28.32 -6.99
CA VAL A 702 -1.87 28.15 -5.68
C VAL A 702 -2.59 29.03 -4.67
N GLN A 703 -3.44 28.41 -3.86
CA GLN A 703 -4.34 29.12 -2.96
C GLN A 703 -3.65 29.59 -1.68
N GLY A 704 -4.17 30.68 -1.12
CA GLY A 704 -3.83 31.12 0.22
C GLY A 704 -4.40 30.24 1.32
N ALA A 705 -3.77 30.28 2.50
CA ALA A 705 -4.25 29.62 3.71
C ALA A 705 -5.73 29.96 4.03
N THR A 706 -6.58 28.93 4.18
CA THR A 706 -8.00 29.11 4.51
C THR A 706 -8.34 28.89 5.99
N SER A 707 -7.42 28.33 6.78
CA SER A 707 -7.49 28.01 8.22
C SER A 707 -6.04 27.87 8.78
N PRO A 708 -5.69 27.38 10.00
CA PRO A 708 -4.35 27.59 10.60
C PRO A 708 -3.15 26.99 9.83
N ASP A 709 -3.41 26.28 8.74
CA ASP A 709 -2.47 25.72 7.78
C ASP A 709 -1.81 26.82 6.91
N VAL A 710 -0.62 26.57 6.35
CA VAL A 710 -0.02 27.46 5.35
C VAL A 710 -0.74 27.24 4.01
N GLY A 711 -0.72 28.22 3.09
CA GLY A 711 -1.28 28.06 1.76
C GLY A 711 -0.55 27.00 0.92
N GLY A 712 -1.01 26.79 -0.31
CA GLY A 712 -0.36 25.88 -1.25
C GLY A 712 1.04 26.36 -1.67
N ILE A 713 1.86 25.42 -2.13
CA ILE A 713 3.23 25.68 -2.60
C ILE A 713 3.38 25.16 -4.04
N LEU A 714 3.82 26.02 -4.95
CA LEU A 714 4.35 25.63 -6.25
C LEU A 714 5.88 25.64 -6.20
N ASP A 715 6.48 24.48 -6.42
CA ASP A 715 7.91 24.21 -6.20
C ASP A 715 8.43 23.40 -7.40
N PRO A 716 8.83 24.05 -8.52
CA PRO A 716 9.41 23.33 -9.65
C PRO A 716 10.58 22.46 -9.18
N GLY A 717 10.75 21.27 -9.76
CA GLY A 717 11.77 20.33 -9.30
C GLY A 717 11.27 19.27 -8.35
N ASP A 718 12.20 18.56 -7.70
CA ASP A 718 11.91 17.31 -7.00
C ASP A 718 12.24 17.43 -5.51
N LEU A 719 11.88 16.43 -4.71
CA LEU A 719 12.28 16.30 -3.31
C LEU A 719 13.25 15.12 -3.16
N ASN A 720 14.07 15.10 -2.11
CA ASN A 720 14.86 13.91 -1.80
C ASN A 720 13.93 12.72 -1.51
N PRO A 721 14.01 11.60 -2.29
CA PRO A 721 13.17 10.44 -2.05
C PRO A 721 13.37 9.81 -0.67
N ALA A 722 14.53 10.03 -0.03
CA ALA A 722 14.85 9.37 1.24
C ALA A 722 14.15 9.98 2.46
N ASP A 723 13.74 11.25 2.41
CA ASP A 723 13.26 11.97 3.60
C ASP A 723 12.41 13.22 3.32
N CYS A 724 12.04 13.49 2.07
CA CYS A 724 11.36 14.72 1.63
C CYS A 724 12.12 16.00 2.02
N SER A 725 13.36 15.89 2.45
CA SER A 725 14.21 17.03 2.75
C SER A 725 14.94 17.48 1.48
N ASP A 726 15.65 18.60 1.58
CA ASP A 726 16.51 19.11 0.50
C ASP A 726 15.81 19.18 -0.86
N PRO A 727 14.93 20.17 -1.07
CA PRO A 727 14.34 20.45 -2.38
C PRO A 727 15.42 20.52 -3.47
N GLN A 728 15.15 19.87 -4.60
CA GLN A 728 16.09 19.67 -5.69
C GLN A 728 15.66 20.49 -6.90
N ALA A 729 16.59 21.33 -7.35
CA ALA A 729 16.35 22.20 -8.49
C ALA A 729 15.84 21.43 -9.72
N GLY A 730 14.90 22.01 -10.46
CA GLY A 730 14.26 21.40 -11.61
C GLY A 730 13.52 22.39 -12.52
N GLN A 731 12.84 21.86 -13.52
CA GLN A 731 12.13 22.68 -14.51
C GLN A 731 10.74 22.12 -14.77
N LEU A 732 9.72 22.87 -14.40
CA LEU A 732 8.31 22.50 -14.62
C LEU A 732 7.76 23.32 -15.79
N THR A 733 7.19 22.66 -16.80
CA THR A 733 6.53 23.33 -17.92
C THR A 733 5.02 23.37 -17.73
N VAL A 734 4.41 24.54 -17.89
CA VAL A 734 2.96 24.73 -17.75
C VAL A 734 2.42 25.42 -18.99
N ASN A 735 1.48 24.78 -19.69
CA ASN A 735 0.84 25.33 -20.89
C ASN A 735 -0.51 26.02 -20.64
N GLY A 736 -0.91 26.15 -19.36
CA GLY A 736 -2.05 26.94 -18.91
C GLY A 736 -1.62 28.18 -18.12
N ASP A 737 -2.60 28.87 -17.53
CA ASP A 737 -2.39 30.03 -16.68
C ASP A 737 -1.85 29.62 -15.30
N VAL A 738 -1.04 30.47 -14.65
CA VAL A 738 -0.55 30.24 -13.28
C VAL A 738 -0.91 31.42 -12.39
N ASP A 739 -1.75 31.13 -11.39
CA ASP A 739 -2.23 32.04 -10.36
C ASP A 739 -1.58 31.71 -9.01
N VAL A 740 -0.81 32.64 -8.44
CA VAL A 740 -0.27 32.52 -7.07
C VAL A 740 -0.98 33.53 -6.19
N GLU A 741 -2.03 33.07 -5.49
CA GLU A 741 -2.89 33.92 -4.68
C GLU A 741 -2.19 34.45 -3.41
N SER A 742 -2.80 35.45 -2.77
CA SER A 742 -2.30 35.96 -1.49
C SER A 742 -2.28 34.86 -0.42
N GLY A 743 -1.10 34.57 0.12
CA GLY A 743 -0.89 33.50 1.10
C GLY A 743 -0.45 32.16 0.50
N GLY A 744 -0.48 32.01 -0.83
CA GLY A 744 0.20 30.94 -1.55
C GLY A 744 1.69 31.26 -1.75
N THR A 745 2.50 30.24 -2.00
CA THR A 745 3.96 30.38 -2.15
C THR A 745 4.45 29.83 -3.48
N PHE A 746 5.26 30.61 -4.19
CA PHE A 746 6.14 30.10 -5.24
C PHE A 746 7.54 29.94 -4.66
N ARG A 747 8.05 28.71 -4.61
CA ARG A 747 9.36 28.40 -4.07
C ARG A 747 10.33 28.05 -5.20
N VAL A 748 11.58 28.49 -5.03
CA VAL A 748 12.67 28.19 -5.96
C VAL A 748 13.99 27.92 -5.22
N GLN A 749 14.71 26.92 -5.69
CA GLN A 749 16.05 26.52 -5.27
C GLN A 749 17.09 27.00 -6.27
N LEU A 750 18.20 27.54 -5.74
CA LEU A 750 19.35 27.98 -6.53
C LEU A 750 20.57 27.12 -6.15
N GLY A 751 20.99 26.23 -7.06
CA GLY A 751 22.16 25.36 -6.90
C GLY A 751 23.21 25.47 -8.02
N GLY A 752 22.95 26.28 -9.05
CA GLY A 752 23.82 26.47 -10.21
C GLY A 752 23.28 27.59 -11.11
N LEU A 753 24.00 27.92 -12.18
CA LEU A 753 23.65 29.04 -13.09
C LEU A 753 22.82 28.60 -14.32
N THR A 754 22.48 27.32 -14.44
CA THR A 754 21.66 26.77 -15.52
C THR A 754 20.28 26.41 -15.01
N PRO A 755 19.17 26.64 -15.73
CA PRO A 755 17.85 26.22 -15.28
C PRO A 755 17.73 24.70 -15.28
N GLY A 756 16.90 24.16 -14.40
CA GLY A 756 16.60 22.73 -14.30
C GLY A 756 17.51 21.93 -13.38
N VAL A 757 17.50 20.60 -13.57
CA VAL A 757 18.17 19.62 -12.70
C VAL A 757 19.66 19.92 -12.52
N GLY A 758 20.07 20.01 -11.24
CA GLY A 758 21.46 20.33 -10.85
C GLY A 758 21.84 21.80 -11.01
N GLY A 759 20.86 22.64 -11.30
CA GLY A 759 20.99 24.06 -11.57
C GLY A 759 20.12 24.90 -10.64
N TYR A 760 19.10 25.56 -11.18
CA TYR A 760 18.12 26.31 -10.39
C TYR A 760 16.70 26.07 -10.90
N ASP A 761 15.71 26.34 -10.05
CA ASP A 761 14.31 26.16 -10.40
C ASP A 761 13.81 27.14 -11.44
N GLN A 762 13.13 26.58 -12.43
CA GLN A 762 12.48 27.36 -13.45
C GLN A 762 11.08 26.85 -13.72
N LEU A 763 10.10 27.76 -13.60
CA LEU A 763 8.79 27.60 -14.20
C LEU A 763 8.86 28.07 -15.66
N VAL A 764 8.64 27.16 -16.61
CA VAL A 764 8.45 27.50 -18.03
C VAL A 764 6.96 27.68 -18.25
N LEU A 765 6.53 28.92 -18.40
CA LEU A 765 5.12 29.31 -18.47
C LEU A 765 4.75 29.67 -19.91
N ASN A 766 3.81 28.90 -20.47
CA ASN A 766 3.27 29.11 -21.81
C ASN A 766 1.79 29.56 -21.78
N GLY A 767 1.41 30.23 -20.69
CA GLY A 767 0.12 30.86 -20.44
C GLY A 767 0.30 32.22 -19.74
N SER A 768 -0.74 32.75 -19.11
CA SER A 768 -0.65 33.99 -18.35
C SER A 768 -0.21 33.76 -16.92
N GLY A 769 0.57 34.69 -16.35
CA GLY A 769 1.03 34.63 -14.97
C GLY A 769 0.44 35.75 -14.13
N ASN A 770 -0.20 35.40 -13.01
CA ASN A 770 -0.76 36.36 -12.07
C ASN A 770 -0.38 36.06 -10.62
N LEU A 771 0.45 36.95 -10.07
CA LEU A 771 0.99 36.91 -8.73
C LEU A 771 0.19 37.76 -7.72
N TYR A 772 -0.95 38.34 -8.15
CA TYR A 772 -1.92 39.16 -7.40
C TYR A 772 -1.44 40.49 -6.80
N GLY A 773 -0.15 40.71 -6.59
CA GLY A 773 0.34 41.91 -5.90
C GLY A 773 0.30 43.17 -6.75
N THR A 774 0.07 44.32 -6.11
CA THR A 774 0.06 45.60 -6.82
C THR A 774 1.45 45.98 -7.36
N VAL A 775 1.49 46.71 -8.47
CA VAL A 775 2.75 47.15 -9.11
C VAL A 775 3.62 48.03 -8.19
N LEU A 776 3.00 48.80 -7.27
CA LEU A 776 3.71 49.80 -6.46
C LEU A 776 4.59 49.16 -5.37
N ASP A 777 4.07 48.16 -4.68
CA ASP A 777 4.65 47.62 -3.45
C ASP A 777 4.46 46.10 -3.28
N GLY A 778 3.81 45.43 -4.26
CA GLY A 778 3.48 44.01 -4.18
C GLY A 778 2.37 43.67 -3.19
N ALA A 779 1.69 44.65 -2.58
CA ALA A 779 0.66 44.36 -1.59
C ALA A 779 -0.46 43.47 -2.17
N GLY A 780 -0.85 42.44 -1.41
CA GLY A 780 -1.86 41.46 -1.82
C GLY A 780 -1.37 40.33 -2.72
N GLY A 781 -0.07 40.28 -3.03
CA GLY A 781 0.50 39.19 -3.84
C GLY A 781 0.77 37.90 -3.06
N GLY A 782 1.09 36.85 -3.81
CA GLY A 782 1.66 35.60 -3.29
C GLY A 782 3.10 35.78 -2.80
N ALA A 783 3.61 34.84 -2.02
CA ALA A 783 4.98 34.86 -1.51
C ALA A 783 5.97 34.26 -2.52
N LEU A 784 7.17 34.84 -2.60
CA LEU A 784 8.32 34.21 -3.25
C LEU A 784 9.27 33.72 -2.15
N GLU A 785 9.56 32.42 -2.15
CA GLU A 785 10.57 31.81 -1.28
C GLU A 785 11.77 31.37 -2.12
N VAL A 786 12.97 31.88 -1.79
CA VAL A 786 14.20 31.53 -2.50
C VAL A 786 15.11 30.80 -1.53
N GLN A 787 15.54 29.59 -1.91
CA GLN A 787 16.40 28.73 -1.11
C GLN A 787 17.73 28.52 -1.84
N ILE A 788 18.85 28.66 -1.11
CA ILE A 788 20.17 28.38 -1.69
C ILE A 788 20.53 26.93 -1.37
N VAL A 789 20.76 26.12 -2.40
CA VAL A 789 21.12 24.71 -2.24
C VAL A 789 22.43 24.60 -1.46
N SER A 790 22.48 23.70 -0.49
CA SER A 790 23.64 23.53 0.38
C SER A 790 24.94 23.31 -0.42
N GLY A 791 25.97 24.07 -0.09
CA GLY A 791 27.26 24.03 -0.78
C GLY A 791 27.33 24.87 -2.07
N TYR A 792 26.21 25.41 -2.55
CA TYR A 792 26.23 26.42 -3.60
C TYR A 792 26.54 27.80 -3.02
N SER A 793 27.32 28.58 -3.76
CA SER A 793 27.66 29.96 -3.41
C SER A 793 27.30 30.83 -4.59
N VAL A 794 26.32 31.71 -4.39
CA VAL A 794 25.83 32.61 -5.44
C VAL A 794 26.92 33.62 -5.81
N PRO A 795 27.44 33.61 -7.05
CA PRO A 795 28.44 34.57 -7.48
C PRO A 795 27.80 35.91 -7.84
N VAL A 796 28.58 36.98 -7.74
CA VAL A 796 28.14 38.30 -8.23
C VAL A 796 27.94 38.24 -9.76
N GLY A 797 26.83 38.79 -10.23
CA GLY A 797 26.40 38.72 -11.62
C GLY A 797 25.64 37.46 -11.98
N GLY A 798 25.37 36.57 -11.01
CA GLY A 798 24.47 35.43 -11.16
C GLY A 798 23.06 35.90 -11.53
N GLU A 799 22.47 35.24 -12.52
CA GLU A 799 21.17 35.58 -13.08
C GLU A 799 20.33 34.30 -13.17
N TYR A 800 19.13 34.34 -12.59
CA TYR A 800 18.25 33.17 -12.43
C TYR A 800 16.85 33.54 -12.95
N ILE A 801 16.49 33.01 -14.11
CA ILE A 801 15.16 33.23 -14.72
C ILE A 801 14.20 32.23 -14.08
N ILE A 802 13.63 32.60 -12.94
CA ILE A 802 12.78 31.72 -12.13
C ILE A 802 11.40 31.49 -12.75
N ILE A 803 10.93 32.44 -13.56
CA ILE A 803 9.76 32.28 -14.43
C ILE A 803 10.19 32.69 -15.84
N SER A 804 10.29 31.71 -16.72
CA SER A 804 10.49 31.91 -18.16
C SER A 804 9.11 31.95 -18.81
N ASN A 805 8.66 33.12 -19.20
CA ASN A 805 7.34 33.33 -19.79
C ASN A 805 7.51 33.43 -21.32
N ASP A 806 7.04 32.42 -22.05
CA ASP A 806 7.36 32.29 -23.47
C ASP A 806 6.40 33.06 -24.42
N LEU A 807 5.30 33.59 -23.86
CA LEU A 807 4.30 34.38 -24.58
C LEU A 807 4.68 35.86 -24.64
N THR A 808 3.99 36.67 -25.43
CA THR A 808 4.20 38.13 -25.44
C THR A 808 3.60 38.86 -24.23
N ASP A 809 3.00 38.12 -23.31
CA ASP A 809 2.10 38.66 -22.29
C ASP A 809 2.91 39.02 -21.04
N LEU A 810 2.77 40.25 -20.55
CA LEU A 810 3.53 40.71 -19.37
C LEU A 810 2.93 40.14 -18.08
N ILE A 811 3.80 39.75 -17.14
CA ILE A 811 3.41 39.49 -15.75
C ILE A 811 3.15 40.86 -15.06
N GLY A 812 1.89 41.28 -15.10
CA GLY A 812 1.44 42.61 -14.68
C GLY A 812 1.34 42.82 -13.16
N THR A 813 1.47 41.76 -12.37
CA THR A 813 1.39 41.75 -10.90
C THR A 813 2.75 41.43 -10.26
N ARG A 814 2.85 41.50 -8.93
CA ARG A 814 4.11 41.39 -8.19
C ARG A 814 3.98 40.40 -7.04
N PHE A 815 5.09 39.76 -6.66
CA PHE A 815 5.16 39.04 -5.40
C PHE A 815 5.03 40.01 -4.21
N LEU A 816 4.60 39.47 -3.06
CA LEU A 816 4.36 40.21 -1.85
C LEU A 816 5.60 40.99 -1.40
N GLY A 817 5.50 42.32 -1.32
CA GLY A 817 6.59 43.19 -0.85
C GLY A 817 7.74 43.36 -1.84
N LEU A 818 7.62 42.83 -3.06
CA LEU A 818 8.68 42.80 -4.07
C LEU A 818 8.25 43.52 -5.36
N PRO A 819 8.14 44.87 -5.37
CA PRO A 819 7.96 45.62 -6.61
C PRO A 819 9.15 45.45 -7.57
N GLU A 820 9.03 46.00 -8.79
CA GLU A 820 10.13 45.97 -9.79
C GLU A 820 11.44 46.53 -9.21
N GLY A 821 12.53 45.77 -9.31
CA GLY A 821 13.85 46.14 -8.79
C GLY A 821 14.01 46.04 -7.27
N ALA A 822 13.03 45.47 -6.55
CA ALA A 822 13.13 45.27 -5.11
C ALA A 822 14.29 44.34 -4.74
N PHE A 823 14.89 44.58 -3.57
CA PHE A 823 15.92 43.72 -3.02
C PHE A 823 15.32 42.69 -2.06
N LEU A 824 15.91 41.51 -2.08
CA LEU A 824 15.65 40.41 -1.15
C LEU A 824 16.99 39.83 -0.69
N SER A 825 16.99 39.11 0.44
CA SER A 825 18.22 38.56 1.00
C SER A 825 18.06 37.11 1.48
N PRO A 826 17.73 36.16 0.57
CA PRO A 826 17.66 34.75 0.93
C PRO A 826 19.00 34.27 1.49
N ASP A 827 18.97 33.64 2.66
CA ASP A 827 20.15 33.13 3.37
C ASP A 827 21.31 34.14 3.50
N GLY A 828 20.98 35.45 3.57
CA GLY A 828 21.96 36.53 3.67
C GLY A 828 22.66 36.90 2.36
N VAL A 829 22.29 36.29 1.23
CA VAL A 829 22.76 36.68 -0.11
C VAL A 829 21.86 37.76 -0.67
N LEU A 830 22.41 38.94 -0.93
CA LEU A 830 21.64 40.03 -1.53
C LEU A 830 21.31 39.71 -2.99
N MET A 831 20.03 39.88 -3.36
CA MET A 831 19.53 39.76 -4.72
C MET A 831 18.56 40.90 -5.01
N ASN A 832 18.31 41.14 -6.29
CA ASN A 832 17.21 41.98 -6.76
C ASN A 832 16.35 41.24 -7.78
N ILE A 833 15.06 41.55 -7.82
CA ILE A 833 14.10 40.94 -8.74
C ILE A 833 13.73 41.90 -9.87
N SER A 834 13.57 41.38 -11.08
CA SER A 834 12.94 42.07 -12.21
C SER A 834 11.81 41.21 -12.79
N TYR A 835 10.72 41.86 -13.18
CA TYR A 835 9.58 41.26 -13.90
C TYR A 835 9.55 41.71 -15.37
N LEU A 836 10.58 42.43 -15.79
CA LEU A 836 10.73 43.06 -17.11
C LEU A 836 12.06 42.63 -17.75
N SER A 837 12.49 41.41 -17.48
CA SER A 837 13.73 40.82 -17.98
C SER A 837 13.48 39.88 -19.16
N GLY A 838 14.57 39.41 -19.78
CA GLY A 838 14.52 38.54 -20.96
C GLY A 838 14.49 39.32 -22.28
N THR A 839 14.45 38.60 -23.40
CA THR A 839 14.40 39.22 -24.74
C THR A 839 13.10 39.96 -25.00
N ASP A 840 12.03 39.54 -24.32
CA ASP A 840 10.66 40.01 -24.54
C ASP A 840 10.12 40.84 -23.34
N ASN A 841 10.96 41.07 -22.32
CA ASN A 841 10.69 41.87 -21.10
C ASN A 841 9.49 41.38 -20.27
N ASN A 842 9.33 40.08 -20.15
CA ASN A 842 8.17 39.43 -19.53
C ASN A 842 8.55 38.26 -18.60
N ASP A 843 9.84 37.97 -18.46
CA ASP A 843 10.38 36.98 -17.54
C ASP A 843 10.52 37.54 -16.12
N VAL A 844 10.49 36.67 -15.12
CA VAL A 844 10.86 37.01 -13.74
C VAL A 844 12.26 36.50 -13.44
N THR A 845 13.18 37.42 -13.19
CA THR A 845 14.60 37.12 -12.98
C THR A 845 15.09 37.64 -11.64
N LEU A 846 15.87 36.82 -10.95
CA LEU A 846 16.68 37.20 -9.80
C LEU A 846 18.11 37.48 -10.26
N THR A 847 18.68 38.60 -9.83
CA THR A 847 20.08 38.93 -10.07
C THR A 847 20.80 39.10 -8.75
N ALA A 848 22.03 38.59 -8.66
CA ALA A 848 22.89 38.75 -7.49
C ALA A 848 23.89 39.90 -7.68
N PRO A 849 23.63 41.11 -7.13
CA PRO A 849 24.56 42.23 -7.21
C PRO A 849 25.67 42.11 -6.15
N GLY A 850 26.86 42.64 -6.45
CA GLY A 850 27.97 42.70 -5.51
C GLY A 850 28.00 44.01 -4.74
N ARG A 851 27.06 44.21 -3.82
CA ARG A 851 26.99 45.41 -2.97
C ARG A 851 27.54 45.14 -1.60
N TYR A 852 28.66 45.76 -1.27
CA TYR A 852 29.40 45.54 -0.04
C TYR A 852 29.54 46.83 0.74
N ASP A 853 29.15 46.79 2.02
CA ASP A 853 29.39 47.84 2.99
C ASP A 853 30.56 47.41 3.88
N PHE A 854 31.65 48.18 3.90
CA PHE A 854 32.88 47.84 4.60
C PHE A 854 32.80 48.31 6.04
N ASN A 855 32.05 47.57 6.84
CA ASN A 855 31.73 47.92 8.22
C ASN A 855 32.97 48.18 9.11
N GLY A 856 32.75 48.98 10.15
CA GLY A 856 33.59 49.08 11.33
C GLY A 856 33.39 47.93 12.34
N PHE A 857 33.72 48.15 13.61
CA PHE A 857 33.62 47.12 14.66
C PHE A 857 32.18 46.84 15.14
N GLY A 858 31.34 47.86 15.13
CA GLY A 858 29.95 47.91 15.53
C GLY A 858 28.98 47.31 14.52
N GLY A 859 29.46 46.97 13.31
CA GLY A 859 28.73 46.15 12.34
C GLY A 859 27.45 46.81 11.83
N HIS A 860 27.46 48.12 11.63
CA HIS A 860 26.35 48.84 11.03
C HIS A 860 26.43 48.67 9.52
N THR A 861 25.32 48.31 8.88
CA THR A 861 25.28 48.06 7.44
C THR A 861 24.12 48.79 6.83
N GLU A 862 24.40 49.49 5.72
CA GLU A 862 23.41 50.20 4.93
C GLU A 862 22.38 49.25 4.32
N THR A 863 21.15 49.75 4.16
CA THR A 863 20.06 48.97 3.57
C THR A 863 20.41 48.57 2.13
N ASN A 864 20.15 47.33 1.74
CA ASN A 864 20.49 46.76 0.42
C ASN A 864 22.00 46.68 0.13
N TYR A 865 22.83 46.57 1.17
CA TYR A 865 24.24 46.21 1.09
C TYR A 865 24.52 44.97 1.94
N MET A 866 25.52 44.19 1.54
CA MET A 866 26.04 43.06 2.32
C MET A 866 27.11 43.55 3.31
N PRO A 867 27.06 43.13 4.58
CA PRO A 867 28.05 43.51 5.59
C PRO A 867 29.40 42.87 5.30
N MET A 868 30.46 43.66 5.11
CA MET A 868 31.83 43.17 5.04
C MET A 868 32.57 43.47 6.33
N SER A 869 32.84 42.43 7.13
CA SER A 869 33.63 42.57 8.36
C SER A 869 35.11 42.83 8.06
N PRO A 870 35.82 43.66 8.86
CA PRO A 870 37.28 43.80 8.72
C PRO A 870 38.05 42.52 9.04
N PHE A 871 37.38 41.50 9.57
CA PHE A 871 37.96 40.20 9.88
C PHE A 871 37.60 39.12 8.86
N GLN A 872 36.86 39.46 7.79
CA GLN A 872 36.43 38.49 6.79
C GLN A 872 37.53 38.23 5.76
N GLU A 873 38.12 37.05 5.84
CA GLU A 873 39.04 36.53 4.83
C GLU A 873 38.26 35.99 3.62
N LYS A 874 38.87 36.01 2.42
CA LYS A 874 38.28 35.41 1.21
C LYS A 874 38.07 33.90 1.35
N THR A 875 38.94 33.21 2.08
CA THR A 875 38.86 31.75 2.23
C THR A 875 37.55 31.34 2.89
N GLY A 876 36.72 30.58 2.17
CA GLY A 876 35.41 30.12 2.65
C GLY A 876 34.26 31.12 2.47
N ASN A 877 34.49 32.27 1.80
CA ASN A 877 33.46 33.27 1.51
C ASN A 877 33.46 33.63 0.01
N THR A 878 32.33 34.09 -0.52
CA THR A 878 32.23 34.61 -1.91
C THR A 878 32.96 35.94 -2.09
N ALA A 879 33.12 36.71 -1.02
CA ALA A 879 33.90 37.93 -1.00
C ALA A 879 34.71 38.06 0.31
N GLY A 880 35.90 38.66 0.25
CA GLY A 880 36.73 38.88 1.44
C GLY A 880 38.16 39.33 1.13
N TRP A 881 38.91 39.63 2.19
CA TRP A 881 40.31 40.05 2.08
C TRP A 881 41.27 38.88 1.86
N GLU A 882 42.27 39.07 0.99
CA GLU A 882 43.34 38.12 0.76
C GLU A 882 44.59 38.47 1.58
N GLY A 883 45.04 37.52 2.39
CA GLY A 883 46.29 37.65 3.15
C GLY A 883 46.17 38.57 4.36
N THR A 884 46.63 39.83 4.24
CA THR A 884 46.64 40.77 5.36
C THR A 884 45.23 41.35 5.55
N LEU A 885 44.70 41.29 6.77
CA LEU A 885 43.42 41.90 7.12
C LEU A 885 43.54 43.43 7.27
N PRO A 886 42.49 44.20 6.92
CA PRO A 886 42.47 45.64 7.03
C PRO A 886 42.42 46.14 8.48
N TRP A 887 42.73 47.41 8.65
CA TRP A 887 42.30 48.18 9.81
C TRP A 887 40.87 48.68 9.59
N TYR A 888 40.19 49.12 10.65
CA TYR A 888 38.82 49.61 10.57
C TYR A 888 38.67 50.92 11.35
N PHE A 889 37.61 51.66 11.04
CA PHE A 889 37.26 52.87 11.76
C PHE A 889 35.76 53.04 11.91
N GLU A 890 35.38 53.79 12.94
CA GLU A 890 34.01 54.26 13.19
C GLU A 890 34.06 55.72 13.60
N ARG A 891 33.21 56.53 13.00
CA ARG A 891 33.14 57.97 13.23
C ARG A 891 31.77 58.31 13.81
N PHE A 892 31.79 59.11 14.87
CA PHE A 892 30.60 59.56 15.61
C PHE A 892 29.77 58.40 16.17
N SER A 893 28.60 58.68 16.74
CA SER A 893 27.73 57.65 17.30
C SER A 893 26.61 57.31 16.32
N ALA A 894 26.33 56.02 16.12
CA ALA A 894 25.16 55.57 15.35
C ALA A 894 23.81 56.03 15.93
N SER A 895 23.79 56.58 17.16
CA SER A 895 22.61 57.21 17.75
C SER A 895 22.41 58.68 17.37
N ASP A 896 23.37 59.29 16.66
CA ASP A 896 23.31 60.69 16.26
C ASP A 896 22.29 60.90 15.12
N PRO A 897 21.42 61.93 15.20
CA PRO A 897 20.48 62.24 14.12
C PRO A 897 21.21 62.55 12.80
N GLY A 898 20.90 61.80 11.74
CA GLY A 898 21.55 61.95 10.43
C GLY A 898 22.89 61.21 10.31
N TRP A 899 23.19 60.29 11.23
CA TRP A 899 24.25 59.30 11.04
C TRP A 899 23.90 58.37 9.86
N ASP A 900 24.86 58.22 8.96
CA ASP A 900 24.72 57.54 7.67
C ASP A 900 25.54 56.25 7.69
N GLN A 901 24.86 55.12 7.50
CA GLN A 901 25.48 53.80 7.67
C GLN A 901 26.63 53.59 6.67
N LEU A 902 26.49 54.05 5.44
CA LEU A 902 27.49 53.83 4.38
C LEU A 902 28.73 54.75 4.47
N ARG A 903 28.69 55.80 5.30
CA ARG A 903 29.66 56.91 5.23
C ARG A 903 30.46 57.18 6.51
N TYR A 904 30.06 56.59 7.63
CA TYR A 904 30.65 56.90 8.93
C TYR A 904 31.46 55.76 9.54
N ASP A 905 31.46 54.59 8.93
CA ASP A 905 32.42 53.54 9.16
C ASP A 905 33.10 53.11 7.85
N GLY A 906 34.08 52.22 7.97
CA GLY A 906 34.94 51.88 6.86
C GLY A 906 36.15 51.07 7.27
N GLN A 907 36.91 50.65 6.26
CA GLN A 907 38.13 49.87 6.39
C GLN A 907 39.30 50.61 5.75
N SER A 908 40.51 50.35 6.24
CA SER A 908 41.71 51.04 5.80
C SER A 908 42.91 50.12 5.71
N THR A 909 43.91 50.53 4.94
CA THR A 909 45.28 49.99 5.11
C THR A 909 45.77 50.27 6.52
N ASP A 910 46.82 49.55 6.94
CA ASP A 910 47.48 49.88 8.21
C ASP A 910 48.15 51.27 8.14
N PRO A 911 48.54 51.88 9.28
CA PRO A 911 49.22 53.18 9.29
C PRO A 911 50.58 53.23 8.58
N MET A 912 51.09 52.09 8.11
CA MET A 912 52.30 52.01 7.29
C MET A 912 51.99 52.02 5.78
N GLY A 913 50.70 52.01 5.41
CA GLY A 913 50.26 52.05 4.03
C GLY A 913 50.38 50.72 3.29
N ASN A 914 50.50 49.59 4.01
CA ASN A 914 50.72 48.29 3.37
C ASN A 914 49.54 47.93 2.43
N PRO A 915 49.80 47.45 1.20
CA PRO A 915 48.74 47.10 0.25
C PRO A 915 47.81 46.01 0.78
N LEU A 916 46.53 46.14 0.46
CA LEU A 916 45.48 45.16 0.75
C LEU A 916 44.76 44.77 -0.55
N THR A 917 44.35 43.51 -0.64
CA THR A 917 43.60 42.98 -1.78
C THR A 917 42.29 42.38 -1.28
N PHE A 918 41.18 42.79 -1.88
CA PHE A 918 39.86 42.23 -1.69
C PHE A 918 39.49 41.42 -2.93
N ALA A 919 38.93 40.23 -2.73
CA ALA A 919 38.56 39.32 -3.79
C ALA A 919 37.06 39.06 -3.77
N VAL A 920 36.45 38.92 -4.95
CA VAL A 920 35.02 38.62 -5.12
C VAL A 920 34.84 37.56 -6.20
N ASP A 921 34.04 36.55 -5.89
CA ASP A 921 33.62 35.53 -6.86
C ASP A 921 32.52 36.12 -7.75
N VAL A 922 32.75 36.05 -9.07
CA VAL A 922 31.87 36.62 -10.10
C VAL A 922 31.55 35.57 -11.16
N VAL A 923 30.48 35.77 -11.93
CA VAL A 923 30.19 34.93 -13.11
C VAL A 923 31.30 35.15 -14.16
N PRO A 924 31.99 34.09 -14.63
CA PRO A 924 33.05 34.24 -15.62
C PRO A 924 32.49 34.56 -17.02
N GLY A 925 33.33 35.11 -17.90
CA GLY A 925 32.96 35.48 -19.27
C GLY A 925 32.14 36.77 -19.38
N LYS A 926 31.93 37.49 -18.29
CA LYS A 926 31.30 38.81 -18.26
C LYS A 926 32.32 39.90 -17.89
N ALA A 927 32.17 41.08 -18.50
CA ALA A 927 32.81 42.30 -18.05
C ALA A 927 32.02 42.92 -16.89
N TYR A 928 32.72 43.51 -15.92
CA TYR A 928 32.12 44.08 -14.72
C TYR A 928 32.40 45.57 -14.58
N GLU A 929 31.39 46.29 -14.10
CA GLU A 929 31.55 47.61 -13.54
C GLU A 929 31.76 47.52 -12.04
N VAL A 930 32.79 48.21 -11.56
CA VAL A 930 33.17 48.24 -10.15
C VAL A 930 33.24 49.68 -9.66
N MET A 931 32.37 49.99 -8.72
CA MET A 931 32.25 51.27 -8.07
C MET A 931 32.79 51.15 -6.64
N ILE A 932 33.70 52.04 -6.23
CA ILE A 932 34.31 52.04 -4.89
C ILE A 932 34.05 53.39 -4.24
N LEU A 933 33.42 53.40 -3.06
CA LEU A 933 33.25 54.58 -2.24
C LEU A 933 34.46 54.72 -1.31
N THR A 934 35.14 55.87 -1.40
CA THR A 934 36.27 56.24 -0.54
C THR A 934 36.06 57.64 0.05
N GLY A 935 36.58 57.88 1.25
CA GLY A 935 36.36 59.09 2.04
C GLY A 935 36.43 58.82 3.55
N ASP A 936 36.34 59.88 4.35
CA ASP A 936 36.20 59.78 5.81
C ASP A 936 35.50 61.05 6.33
N ALA A 937 34.56 60.87 7.24
CA ALA A 937 33.75 61.95 7.83
C ALA A 937 34.58 62.99 8.63
N SER A 938 35.74 62.58 9.14
CA SER A 938 36.59 63.34 10.06
C SER A 938 37.96 63.68 9.50
N TRP A 939 38.46 62.91 8.53
CA TRP A 939 39.77 63.10 7.92
C TRP A 939 39.69 63.10 6.40
N ASN A 940 40.64 63.77 5.77
CA ASN A 940 40.80 63.69 4.32
C ASN A 940 42.09 62.91 4.04
N HIS A 941 42.04 61.97 3.09
CA HIS A 941 43.12 61.07 2.69
C HIS A 941 43.68 61.47 1.32
N ASP A 942 45.02 61.47 1.18
CA ASP A 942 45.71 61.84 -0.06
C ASP A 942 46.42 60.63 -0.69
N LEU A 943 46.70 60.73 -2.00
CA LEU A 943 47.53 59.78 -2.75
C LEU A 943 47.09 58.29 -2.63
N GLN A 944 45.79 58.06 -2.48
CA GLN A 944 45.19 56.72 -2.48
C GLN A 944 45.24 56.10 -3.87
N GLN A 945 45.52 54.80 -3.96
CA GLN A 945 45.50 54.05 -5.21
C GLN A 945 44.56 52.86 -5.11
N PHE A 946 43.68 52.72 -6.11
CA PHE A 946 42.81 51.57 -6.32
C PHE A 946 43.12 50.93 -7.67
N GLN A 947 43.08 49.60 -7.72
CA GLN A 947 43.24 48.80 -8.93
C GLN A 947 42.18 47.71 -8.94
N VAL A 948 41.60 47.42 -10.10
CA VAL A 948 40.63 46.34 -10.29
C VAL A 948 41.07 45.50 -11.48
N TYR A 949 41.13 44.18 -11.31
CA TYR A 949 41.63 43.27 -12.33
C TYR A 949 41.12 41.83 -12.16
N ASP A 950 41.24 41.03 -13.22
CA ASP A 950 40.99 39.58 -13.19
C ASP A 950 42.07 38.88 -12.35
N GLY A 951 41.67 38.17 -11.30
CA GLY A 951 42.54 37.41 -10.42
C GLY A 951 43.27 36.24 -11.10
N ASN A 952 42.73 35.75 -12.21
CA ASN A 952 43.37 34.75 -13.07
C ASN A 952 44.27 35.40 -14.15
N GLY A 953 44.21 36.72 -14.28
CA GLY A 953 44.99 37.52 -15.19
C GLY A 953 46.35 37.94 -14.64
N ALA A 954 47.03 38.84 -15.37
CA ALA A 954 48.27 39.42 -14.91
C ALA A 954 48.01 40.48 -13.83
N VAL A 955 48.67 40.36 -12.67
CA VAL A 955 48.57 41.37 -11.60
C VAL A 955 49.10 42.72 -12.11
N PRO A 956 48.30 43.80 -12.02
CA PRO A 956 48.74 45.14 -12.38
C PRO A 956 49.98 45.57 -11.57
N PRO A 957 50.93 46.29 -12.15
CA PRO A 957 52.11 46.75 -11.42
C PRO A 957 51.75 47.79 -10.35
N ASP A 958 52.44 47.74 -9.21
CA ASP A 958 52.40 48.81 -8.22
C ASP A 958 53.09 50.08 -8.77
N TYR A 959 52.55 51.26 -8.52
CA TYR A 959 53.08 52.53 -9.01
C TYR A 959 53.79 53.34 -7.90
N PRO A 960 55.11 53.17 -7.69
CA PRO A 960 55.84 53.78 -6.57
C PRO A 960 56.25 55.26 -6.77
N LEU A 961 55.98 55.91 -7.91
CA LEU A 961 56.46 57.27 -8.21
C LEU A 961 55.33 58.27 -8.54
N LEU A 962 55.33 59.43 -7.86
CA LEU A 962 54.33 60.51 -7.94
C LEU A 962 53.98 61.02 -9.38
N ASN A 963 54.78 60.70 -10.41
CA ASN A 963 54.73 61.40 -11.71
C ASN A 963 54.38 60.50 -12.92
N ALA A 964 54.02 59.23 -12.74
CA ALA A 964 53.60 58.35 -13.84
C ALA A 964 52.07 58.34 -13.96
N LEU A 965 51.55 58.57 -15.18
CA LEU A 965 50.11 58.47 -15.45
C LEU A 965 49.66 57.00 -15.40
N PRO A 966 48.57 56.67 -14.68
CA PRO A 966 48.06 55.31 -14.57
C PRO A 966 47.58 54.72 -15.91
N THR A 967 47.50 53.38 -15.99
CA THR A 967 46.73 52.65 -17.03
C THR A 967 45.24 52.58 -16.67
N GLY A 968 44.38 52.13 -17.59
CA GLY A 968 42.91 52.06 -17.39
C GLY A 968 42.45 51.32 -16.13
N ASP A 969 43.22 50.34 -15.68
CA ASP A 969 42.92 49.47 -14.52
C ASP A 969 43.41 50.05 -13.19
N THR A 970 43.88 51.31 -13.16
CA THR A 970 44.44 51.96 -11.97
C THR A 970 43.94 53.40 -11.87
N GLN A 971 43.34 53.76 -10.72
CA GLN A 971 42.96 55.14 -10.44
C GLN A 971 43.65 55.67 -9.19
N LEU A 972 44.08 56.93 -9.28
CA LEU A 972 44.67 57.70 -8.19
C LEU A 972 43.64 58.68 -7.65
N VAL A 973 43.46 58.68 -6.33
CA VAL A 973 42.39 59.39 -5.66
C VAL A 973 42.93 60.21 -4.50
N ASP A 974 42.51 61.47 -4.45
CA ASP A 974 42.73 62.38 -3.32
C ASP A 974 41.35 62.87 -2.86
N VAL A 975 41.09 62.80 -1.55
CA VAL A 975 39.84 63.31 -0.93
C VAL A 975 40.11 64.55 -0.06
N TRP A 976 41.30 65.17 -0.13
CA TRP A 976 41.47 66.57 0.27
C TRP A 976 40.64 67.47 -0.64
N GLY A 977 39.93 68.41 -0.03
CA GLY A 977 39.04 69.36 -0.72
C GLY A 977 39.61 69.84 -2.05
N ALA A 978 38.98 69.38 -3.13
CA ALA A 978 39.11 69.84 -4.51
C ALA A 978 40.55 70.13 -5.00
N GLY A 979 41.21 69.11 -5.51
CA GLY A 979 42.31 69.28 -6.45
C GLY A 979 42.86 67.95 -6.95
N ALA A 980 42.43 67.49 -8.11
CA ALA A 980 43.37 66.71 -8.93
C ALA A 980 44.58 67.63 -9.19
N PRO A 981 45.83 67.21 -8.92
CA PRO A 981 46.98 68.03 -9.26
C PRO A 981 47.07 68.09 -10.79
N ASP A 982 46.59 69.17 -11.40
CA ASP A 982 46.86 69.43 -12.81
C ASP A 982 48.24 70.06 -13.04
N GLY A 983 49.00 70.27 -11.96
CA GLY A 983 50.34 70.84 -12.00
C GLY A 983 50.39 72.33 -12.37
N SER A 984 49.24 73.03 -12.46
CA SER A 984 49.19 74.43 -12.91
C SER A 984 49.37 75.45 -11.79
N GLY A 985 49.24 75.05 -10.51
CA GLY A 985 49.49 75.92 -9.35
C GLY A 985 48.45 77.02 -9.13
N VAL A 986 47.26 76.92 -9.71
CA VAL A 986 46.12 77.83 -9.48
C VAL A 986 44.91 77.01 -9.02
N GLN A 987 44.22 77.45 -7.95
CA GLN A 987 42.90 76.88 -7.61
C GLN A 987 41.89 77.29 -8.68
N VAL A 988 41.40 76.31 -9.45
CA VAL A 988 40.36 76.54 -10.47
C VAL A 988 38.99 76.40 -9.84
N THR A 989 38.13 77.38 -10.11
CA THR A 989 36.73 77.44 -9.71
C THR A 989 35.91 76.38 -10.46
N TRP A 990 35.51 75.34 -9.72
CA TRP A 990 34.24 74.60 -9.72
C TRP A 990 33.42 74.50 -11.03
N GLY A 991 33.18 73.27 -11.49
CA GLY A 991 32.08 72.90 -12.39
C GLY A 991 30.70 72.96 -11.71
N GLY A 992 30.38 74.09 -11.07
CA GLY A 992 29.09 74.34 -10.41
C GLY A 992 28.86 73.51 -9.14
N GLY A 993 29.52 73.89 -8.03
CA GLY A 993 29.27 73.39 -6.69
C GLY A 993 29.95 74.28 -5.65
N ALA A 994 29.42 74.36 -4.42
CA ALA A 994 30.01 75.15 -3.34
C ALA A 994 31.25 74.46 -2.74
N ALA A 995 32.37 75.16 -2.66
CA ALA A 995 33.59 74.67 -2.02
C ALA A 995 33.38 74.39 -0.53
N ASN A 996 33.70 73.18 -0.08
CA ASN A 996 33.79 72.88 1.35
C ASN A 996 35.19 72.35 1.72
N PRO A 997 36.08 73.19 2.27
CA PRO A 997 37.41 72.77 2.72
C PRO A 997 37.41 72.06 4.09
N SER A 998 36.24 71.68 4.64
CA SER A 998 36.16 70.93 5.88
C SER A 998 36.50 69.45 5.69
N ALA A 999 36.76 68.75 6.78
CA ALA A 999 36.73 67.28 6.80
C ALA A 999 35.36 66.75 6.36
N GLY A 1000 35.31 65.51 5.85
CA GLY A 1000 34.06 64.82 5.51
C GLY A 1000 33.72 64.70 4.03
N TYR A 1001 34.72 64.55 3.15
CA TYR A 1001 34.51 64.41 1.70
C TYR A 1001 34.49 62.95 1.25
N TYR A 1002 33.60 62.62 0.31
CA TYR A 1002 33.38 61.27 -0.22
C TYR A 1002 33.41 61.25 -1.74
N ARG A 1003 33.90 60.16 -2.32
CA ARG A 1003 33.98 59.98 -3.77
C ARG A 1003 33.74 58.53 -4.16
N TRP A 1004 32.92 58.35 -5.19
CA TRP A 1004 32.86 57.10 -5.94
C TRP A 1004 33.94 57.06 -7.02
N VAL A 1005 34.63 55.93 -7.12
CA VAL A 1005 35.70 55.61 -8.07
C VAL A 1005 35.21 54.47 -8.93
N ARG A 1006 35.32 54.59 -10.25
CA ARG A 1006 34.79 53.60 -11.19
C ARG A 1006 35.90 52.84 -11.90
N PHE A 1007 35.73 51.53 -12.07
CA PHE A 1007 36.46 50.70 -13.00
C PHE A 1007 35.48 49.96 -13.92
N THR A 1008 35.93 49.65 -15.13
CA THR A 1008 35.26 48.72 -16.03
C THR A 1008 36.31 47.71 -16.44
N THR A 1009 36.06 46.44 -16.12
CA THR A 1009 36.97 45.35 -16.46
C THR A 1009 36.76 44.90 -17.91
N ASP A 1010 37.74 44.21 -18.47
CA ASP A 1010 37.48 43.25 -19.55
C ASP A 1010 36.74 42.01 -18.99
N ASP A 1011 36.38 41.06 -19.84
CA ASP A 1011 35.73 39.82 -19.40
C ASP A 1011 36.59 39.05 -18.39
N ILE A 1012 36.02 38.71 -17.23
CA ILE A 1012 36.72 37.96 -16.18
C ILE A 1012 36.80 36.48 -16.55
N SER A 1013 37.99 35.88 -16.52
CA SER A 1013 38.19 34.48 -16.92
C SER A 1013 37.89 33.47 -15.80
N ASP A 1014 37.47 32.26 -16.19
CA ASP A 1014 37.36 31.11 -15.27
C ASP A 1014 38.73 30.47 -15.06
N GLY A 1015 39.18 30.39 -13.80
CA GLY A 1015 40.42 29.74 -13.38
C GLY A 1015 40.37 28.20 -13.38
N GLY A 1016 39.28 27.60 -13.88
CA GLY A 1016 39.00 26.17 -13.86
C GLY A 1016 38.11 25.71 -12.69
N SER A 1017 37.46 26.66 -12.01
CA SER A 1017 36.60 26.43 -10.86
C SER A 1017 35.10 26.55 -11.18
N GLY A 1018 34.75 27.02 -12.38
CA GLY A 1018 33.39 27.40 -12.76
C GLY A 1018 33.01 28.83 -12.36
N LEU A 1019 33.87 29.52 -11.61
CA LEU A 1019 33.71 30.91 -11.18
C LEU A 1019 34.89 31.78 -11.65
N GLY A 1020 34.61 33.07 -11.90
CA GLY A 1020 35.62 34.10 -12.09
C GLY A 1020 36.04 34.73 -10.76
N SER A 1021 37.22 35.34 -10.70
CA SER A 1021 37.71 36.07 -9.52
C SER A 1021 38.03 37.51 -9.88
N LEU A 1022 37.31 38.46 -9.29
CA LEU A 1022 37.56 39.88 -9.42
C LEU A 1022 38.34 40.37 -8.21
N LEU A 1023 39.51 40.95 -8.44
CA LEU A 1023 40.38 41.48 -7.38
C LEU A 1023 40.37 43.00 -7.37
N MET A 1024 40.19 43.59 -6.20
CA MET A 1024 40.40 45.00 -5.91
C MET A 1024 41.61 45.16 -5.00
N LYS A 1025 42.64 45.86 -5.45
CA LYS A 1025 43.82 46.18 -4.65
C LYS A 1025 43.81 47.65 -4.26
N MET A 1026 44.04 47.92 -2.98
CA MET A 1026 44.21 49.27 -2.46
C MET A 1026 45.55 49.44 -1.75
N LEU A 1027 46.22 50.58 -1.98
CA LEU A 1027 47.49 50.90 -1.33
C LEU A 1027 47.65 52.40 -1.13
N ASP A 1028 48.40 52.78 -0.10
CA ASP A 1028 48.78 54.16 0.18
C ASP A 1028 50.13 54.46 -0.50
N ARG A 1029 50.23 55.61 -1.18
CA ARG A 1029 51.46 55.99 -1.90
C ARG A 1029 52.35 56.94 -1.10
N GLY A 1030 52.11 57.03 0.22
CA GLY A 1030 52.66 58.06 1.11
C GLY A 1030 51.97 59.40 0.91
N GLY A 1031 52.23 60.38 1.79
CA GLY A 1031 51.53 61.67 1.75
C GLY A 1031 51.44 62.31 3.12
N SER A 1032 50.44 63.17 3.29
CA SER A 1032 50.07 63.78 4.57
C SER A 1032 49.20 62.85 5.42
N SER A 1033 48.40 62.00 4.77
CA SER A 1033 47.76 60.81 5.33
C SER A 1033 48.60 59.57 4.99
N GLY A 1034 48.58 58.55 5.85
CA GLY A 1034 49.34 57.30 5.66
C GLY A 1034 48.44 56.07 5.52
N THR A 1035 47.21 56.26 5.03
CA THR A 1035 46.20 55.20 4.90
C THR A 1035 45.30 55.43 3.71
N THR A 1036 45.02 54.36 2.95
CA THR A 1036 43.93 54.29 1.96
C THR A 1036 42.68 53.70 2.62
N VAL A 1037 41.52 54.30 2.37
CA VAL A 1037 40.24 53.95 3.00
C VAL A 1037 39.18 53.55 1.98
N ILE A 1038 38.35 52.58 2.34
CA ILE A 1038 37.18 52.12 1.60
C ILE A 1038 35.98 52.08 2.56
N LEU A 1039 34.82 52.52 2.07
CA LEU A 1039 33.56 52.47 2.83
C LEU A 1039 32.56 51.52 2.16
N ALA A 1040 32.48 51.53 0.84
CA ALA A 1040 31.55 50.67 0.12
C ALA A 1040 32.11 50.25 -1.23
N MET A 1041 31.60 49.14 -1.76
CA MET A 1041 31.87 48.69 -3.12
C MET A 1041 30.58 48.18 -3.75
N ASP A 1042 30.40 48.49 -5.03
CA ASP A 1042 29.28 47.99 -5.83
C ASP A 1042 29.84 47.39 -7.12
N ILE A 1043 29.50 46.14 -7.38
CA ILE A 1043 29.99 45.35 -8.51
C ILE A 1043 28.77 44.81 -9.26
N ARG A 1044 28.77 44.99 -10.57
CA ARG A 1044 27.70 44.52 -11.44
C ARG A 1044 28.23 44.19 -12.83
N PRO A 1045 27.63 43.21 -13.53
CA PRO A 1045 27.87 43.04 -14.95
C PRO A 1045 27.63 44.33 -15.73
N VAL A 1046 28.45 44.61 -16.76
CA VAL A 1046 28.34 45.85 -17.55
C VAL A 1046 27.01 45.95 -18.30
N ASP A 1047 26.48 44.80 -18.74
CA ASP A 1047 25.17 44.67 -19.39
C ASP A 1047 23.99 44.92 -18.43
N ALA A 1048 24.19 44.79 -17.12
CA ALA A 1048 23.20 45.13 -16.09
C ALA A 1048 23.18 46.63 -15.71
N VAL A 1049 24.04 47.47 -16.31
CA VAL A 1049 24.04 48.92 -16.07
C VAL A 1049 22.93 49.56 -16.90
N GLY A 1050 21.94 50.18 -16.24
CA GLY A 1050 20.82 50.82 -16.94
C GLY A 1050 21.28 51.95 -17.89
N GLU A 1051 20.71 52.01 -19.08
CA GLU A 1051 21.05 53.04 -20.07
C GLU A 1051 20.19 54.30 -19.88
N LEU A 1052 20.82 55.44 -19.63
CA LEU A 1052 20.16 56.74 -19.66
C LEU A 1052 20.26 57.33 -21.06
N THR A 1053 19.11 57.61 -21.66
CA THR A 1053 19.05 58.27 -22.97
C THR A 1053 18.86 59.77 -22.77
N LEU A 1054 19.72 60.58 -23.39
CA LEU A 1054 19.58 62.03 -23.43
C LEU A 1054 18.91 62.47 -24.74
N THR A 1055 17.90 63.33 -24.62
CA THR A 1055 17.18 63.95 -25.75
C THR A 1055 17.06 65.47 -25.50
N GLY A 1056 17.11 66.32 -26.55
CA GLY A 1056 17.05 67.78 -26.38
C GLY A 1056 17.75 68.59 -27.48
N THR A 1057 17.72 69.94 -27.39
CA THR A 1057 18.34 70.89 -28.35
C THR A 1057 19.86 70.66 -28.52
N PRO A 1058 20.44 70.97 -29.69
CA PRO A 1058 21.07 69.95 -30.53
C PRO A 1058 22.49 69.54 -30.09
N PHE A 1059 22.77 68.23 -30.19
CA PHE A 1059 24.13 67.64 -30.28
C PHE A 1059 24.92 68.07 -31.54
N SER A 1060 24.56 69.21 -32.14
CA SER A 1060 25.33 69.91 -33.18
C SER A 1060 26.31 70.89 -32.55
N VAL A 1061 27.33 71.32 -33.28
CA VAL A 1061 28.33 72.28 -32.79
C VAL A 1061 27.69 73.57 -32.26
N LEU A 1062 28.05 73.98 -31.03
CA LEU A 1062 27.60 75.21 -30.37
C LEU A 1062 28.77 76.16 -30.06
N PRO A 1063 28.60 77.50 -29.99
CA PRO A 1063 29.68 78.41 -29.64
C PRO A 1063 30.00 78.39 -28.13
N ALA A 1064 31.29 78.29 -27.77
CA ALA A 1064 31.80 78.45 -26.41
C ALA A 1064 31.81 79.94 -25.97
N ASP A 1065 30.64 80.48 -25.62
CA ASP A 1065 30.43 81.89 -25.29
C ASP A 1065 30.42 82.24 -23.80
N GLY A 1066 30.46 81.23 -22.91
CA GLY A 1066 30.47 81.40 -21.46
C GLY A 1066 29.19 81.98 -20.85
N MET A 1067 28.11 82.16 -21.62
CA MET A 1067 26.89 82.85 -21.17
C MET A 1067 25.59 82.13 -21.53
N THR A 1068 25.53 81.43 -22.66
CA THR A 1068 24.31 80.75 -23.09
C THR A 1068 24.08 79.50 -22.25
N VAL A 1069 22.81 79.18 -21.99
CA VAL A 1069 22.40 77.98 -21.26
C VAL A 1069 21.57 77.10 -22.19
N ASP A 1070 21.96 75.83 -22.31
CA ASP A 1070 21.27 74.82 -23.10
C ASP A 1070 20.58 73.81 -22.17
N THR A 1071 19.36 73.37 -22.51
CA THR A 1071 18.57 72.44 -21.69
C THR A 1071 18.55 71.04 -22.31
N TYR A 1072 18.77 70.04 -21.48
CA TYR A 1072 18.78 68.62 -21.82
C TYR A 1072 17.70 67.89 -21.02
N THR A 1073 16.98 66.99 -21.68
CA THR A 1073 16.05 66.05 -21.04
C THR A 1073 16.61 64.63 -21.16
N GLY A 1074 16.26 63.75 -20.23
CA GLY A 1074 16.64 62.35 -20.34
C GLY A 1074 15.60 61.41 -19.79
N THR A 1075 15.72 60.14 -20.17
CA THR A 1075 14.81 59.04 -19.81
C THR A 1075 15.64 57.81 -19.43
N GLY A 1076 15.02 56.83 -18.76
CA GLY A 1076 15.66 55.57 -18.40
C GLY A 1076 16.31 55.55 -17.02
N ALA A 1077 16.16 56.62 -16.22
CA ALA A 1077 16.63 56.62 -14.84
C ALA A 1077 15.67 55.82 -13.95
N PRO A 1078 16.16 55.23 -12.84
CA PRO A 1078 15.26 54.69 -11.83
C PRO A 1078 14.27 55.76 -11.35
N PRO A 1079 13.01 55.40 -11.05
CA PRO A 1079 11.99 56.35 -10.58
C PRO A 1079 12.46 57.13 -9.36
N ASN A 1080 12.29 58.47 -9.38
CA ASN A 1080 12.62 59.38 -8.27
C ASN A 1080 14.09 59.39 -7.80
N ALA A 1081 15.01 58.88 -8.60
CA ALA A 1081 16.43 58.79 -8.29
C ALA A 1081 17.17 60.14 -8.39
N VAL A 1082 18.24 60.27 -7.60
CA VAL A 1082 19.18 61.39 -7.71
C VAL A 1082 20.25 61.05 -8.75
N LEU A 1083 20.44 61.97 -9.69
CA LEU A 1083 21.38 61.85 -10.79
C LEU A 1083 22.47 62.93 -10.66
N THR A 1084 23.72 62.51 -10.78
CA THR A 1084 24.88 63.37 -10.92
C THR A 1084 25.17 63.62 -12.40
N VAL A 1085 25.30 64.89 -12.77
CA VAL A 1085 25.60 65.33 -14.14
C VAL A 1085 26.96 66.01 -14.16
N THR A 1086 27.86 65.52 -15.00
CA THR A 1086 29.13 66.18 -15.29
C THR A 1086 29.24 66.48 -16.79
N VAL A 1087 29.81 67.64 -17.12
CA VAL A 1087 30.05 68.02 -18.51
C VAL A 1087 31.49 68.50 -18.62
N SER A 1088 32.33 67.78 -19.36
CA SER A 1088 33.78 68.00 -19.33
C SER A 1088 34.50 67.77 -20.65
N ALA A 1089 35.68 68.37 -20.80
CA ALA A 1089 36.61 68.15 -21.90
C ALA A 1089 38.07 68.41 -21.47
N GLY A 1090 39.04 67.92 -22.24
CA GLY A 1090 40.46 68.25 -22.07
C GLY A 1090 41.27 67.38 -21.11
N SER A 1091 42.59 67.63 -21.08
CA SER A 1091 43.53 67.04 -20.12
C SER A 1091 44.59 68.09 -19.74
N PRO A 1092 44.53 68.70 -18.54
CA PRO A 1092 43.58 68.44 -17.45
C PRO A 1092 42.13 68.82 -17.81
N LEU A 1093 41.18 68.13 -17.19
CA LEU A 1093 39.75 68.29 -17.47
C LEU A 1093 39.25 69.68 -17.06
N GLN A 1094 38.54 70.35 -17.96
CA GLN A 1094 37.69 71.51 -17.67
C GLN A 1094 36.23 71.06 -17.59
N TYR A 1095 35.44 71.70 -16.73
CA TYR A 1095 34.03 71.35 -16.48
C TYR A 1095 33.10 72.53 -16.74
N ALA A 1096 31.94 72.28 -17.36
CA ALA A 1096 30.90 73.28 -17.56
C ALA A 1096 29.95 73.34 -16.35
N THR A 1097 29.26 74.47 -16.18
CA THR A 1097 28.31 74.65 -15.06
C THR A 1097 26.98 73.99 -15.38
N VAL A 1098 26.47 73.15 -14.48
CA VAL A 1098 25.17 72.45 -14.60
C VAL A 1098 24.16 73.03 -13.60
N THR A 1099 22.88 73.12 -14.00
CA THR A 1099 21.76 73.59 -13.17
C THR A 1099 20.48 72.75 -13.41
N PRO A 1100 19.62 72.51 -12.40
CA PRO A 1100 19.80 72.85 -11.00
C PRO A 1100 20.99 72.09 -10.39
N ASP A 1101 21.66 72.75 -9.45
CA ASP A 1101 22.71 72.18 -8.62
C ASP A 1101 22.26 72.32 -7.17
N ALA A 1102 21.24 71.53 -6.84
CA ALA A 1102 20.66 71.49 -5.51
C ALA A 1102 20.35 70.04 -5.19
N VAL A 1103 20.99 69.54 -4.14
CA VAL A 1103 20.70 68.23 -3.55
C VAL A 1103 19.18 68.15 -3.26
N PRO A 1104 18.40 67.35 -4.01
CA PRO A 1104 16.95 67.30 -3.86
C PRO A 1104 16.55 66.72 -2.49
N ALA A 1105 15.45 67.19 -1.91
CA ALA A 1105 14.89 66.57 -0.69
C ALA A 1105 14.35 65.16 -1.01
N ALA A 1106 14.65 64.19 -0.14
CA ALA A 1106 14.19 62.81 -0.28
C ALA A 1106 12.65 62.73 -0.21
N ASP A 1107 12.05 61.86 -1.01
CA ASP A 1107 10.66 61.44 -0.77
C ASP A 1107 10.66 60.45 0.40
N ALA A 1108 9.85 60.73 1.41
CA ALA A 1108 9.86 60.05 2.71
C ALA A 1108 9.41 58.56 2.69
N GLY A 1109 9.35 57.92 1.51
CA GLY A 1109 8.86 56.56 1.34
C GLY A 1109 9.58 55.73 0.28
N ILE A 1110 10.72 56.18 -0.27
CA ILE A 1110 11.47 55.42 -1.29
C ILE A 1110 12.91 55.19 -0.81
N PRO A 1111 13.35 53.94 -0.59
CA PRO A 1111 14.66 53.59 0.00
C PRO A 1111 15.87 54.17 -0.75
N SER A 1112 15.81 54.34 -2.07
CA SER A 1112 16.95 54.83 -2.87
C SER A 1112 17.27 56.31 -2.70
N ALA A 1113 16.39 57.11 -2.07
CA ALA A 1113 16.60 58.54 -1.86
C ALA A 1113 17.42 58.87 -0.59
N VAL A 1114 17.78 57.87 0.22
CA VAL A 1114 18.46 58.08 1.51
C VAL A 1114 19.95 58.41 1.33
N ASN A 1115 20.57 58.01 0.23
CA ASN A 1115 21.98 58.34 -0.05
C ASN A 1115 22.23 59.81 -0.46
N ALA A 1116 21.17 60.63 -0.52
CA ALA A 1116 21.22 61.99 -1.05
C ALA A 1116 21.70 63.07 -0.04
N TYR A 1117 22.14 62.76 1.18
CA TYR A 1117 22.38 63.81 2.19
C TYR A 1117 23.66 64.66 2.00
N ALA A 1118 24.58 64.27 1.11
CA ALA A 1118 25.84 65.00 0.89
C ALA A 1118 26.10 65.29 -0.61
N PRO A 1119 26.49 66.53 -0.98
CA PRO A 1119 26.79 66.87 -2.36
C PRO A 1119 27.95 66.02 -2.92
N THR A 1120 27.71 65.34 -4.04
CA THR A 1120 28.74 64.63 -4.81
C THR A 1120 29.31 65.54 -5.90
N PHE A 1121 30.42 65.13 -6.53
CA PHE A 1121 31.06 65.89 -7.59
C PHE A 1121 30.19 65.94 -8.86
N GLY A 1122 29.66 67.12 -9.22
CA GLY A 1122 28.81 67.34 -10.40
C GLY A 1122 27.44 67.92 -10.03
N GLY A 1123 26.69 68.40 -11.02
CA GLY A 1123 25.36 68.99 -10.79
C GLY A 1123 24.33 67.91 -10.45
N GLN A 1124 23.56 68.13 -9.38
CA GLN A 1124 22.58 67.16 -8.89
C GLN A 1124 21.17 67.45 -9.41
N VAL A 1125 20.55 66.47 -10.07
CA VAL A 1125 19.14 66.52 -10.52
C VAL A 1125 18.35 65.30 -10.04
N LYS A 1126 17.01 65.35 -10.13
CA LYS A 1126 16.12 64.25 -9.73
C LYS A 1126 15.31 63.77 -10.93
N SER A 1127 15.15 62.46 -11.09
CA SER A 1127 14.16 61.90 -12.01
C SER A 1127 12.74 61.96 -11.43
N ASP A 1128 11.72 61.90 -12.29
CA ASP A 1128 10.31 61.75 -11.89
C ASP A 1128 9.94 60.27 -11.66
N ALA A 1129 8.67 60.01 -11.32
CA ALA A 1129 8.15 58.66 -11.08
C ALA A 1129 8.19 57.74 -12.32
N ASN A 1130 8.41 58.28 -13.52
CA ASN A 1130 8.54 57.52 -14.76
C ASN A 1130 10.01 57.42 -15.22
N GLY A 1131 10.97 57.89 -14.41
CA GLY A 1131 12.39 57.85 -14.76
C GLY A 1131 12.84 58.94 -15.74
N ASN A 1132 12.05 60.00 -15.95
CA ASN A 1132 12.44 61.13 -16.78
C ASN A 1132 13.12 62.22 -15.94
N PHE A 1133 14.10 62.92 -16.51
CA PHE A 1133 14.83 63.98 -15.81
C PHE A 1133 15.18 65.15 -16.75
N THR A 1134 15.56 66.30 -16.18
CA THR A 1134 15.91 67.51 -16.94
C THR A 1134 17.01 68.28 -16.23
N PHE A 1135 17.99 68.77 -16.99
CA PHE A 1135 19.05 69.65 -16.50
C PHE A 1135 19.44 70.69 -17.56
N SER A 1136 20.21 71.69 -17.19
CA SER A 1136 20.69 72.74 -18.08
C SER A 1136 22.18 72.99 -17.89
N VAL A 1137 22.91 73.20 -18.99
CA VAL A 1137 24.36 73.40 -19.02
C VAL A 1137 24.65 74.81 -19.50
N THR A 1138 25.46 75.57 -18.75
CA THR A 1138 26.00 76.85 -19.24
C THR A 1138 27.20 76.56 -20.13
N ARG A 1139 27.20 77.08 -21.36
CA ARG A 1139 28.27 76.84 -22.34
C ARG A 1139 29.64 77.25 -21.79
N PRO A 1140 30.72 76.55 -22.15
CA PRO A 1140 32.06 76.89 -21.71
C PRO A 1140 32.49 78.27 -22.25
N ALA A 1141 33.33 78.98 -21.51
CA ALA A 1141 33.85 80.29 -21.92
C ALA A 1141 35.04 80.21 -22.89
N THR A 1142 35.72 79.06 -22.93
CA THR A 1142 36.87 78.75 -23.80
C THR A 1142 36.94 77.24 -24.05
N LEU A 1143 37.53 76.83 -25.16
CA LEU A 1143 37.93 75.44 -25.39
C LEU A 1143 39.21 75.11 -24.61
N THR A 1144 39.41 73.84 -24.23
CA THR A 1144 40.58 73.42 -23.45
C THR A 1144 41.83 73.23 -24.31
N VAL A 1145 41.61 72.94 -25.60
CA VAL A 1145 42.64 72.82 -26.62
C VAL A 1145 42.52 73.93 -27.64
N ASN A 1146 43.62 74.27 -28.30
CA ASN A 1146 43.62 75.22 -29.41
C ASN A 1146 43.15 74.52 -30.71
N ALA A 1147 41.84 74.26 -30.79
CA ALA A 1147 41.18 73.61 -31.93
C ALA A 1147 39.98 74.44 -32.45
N ALA A 1148 39.50 74.13 -33.66
CA ALA A 1148 38.33 74.79 -34.24
C ALA A 1148 37.03 74.40 -33.53
N SER A 1149 36.97 73.15 -33.06
CA SER A 1149 35.89 72.58 -32.25
C SER A 1149 36.51 71.59 -31.26
N GLU A 1150 35.85 71.38 -30.13
CA GLU A 1150 36.20 70.40 -29.12
C GLU A 1150 34.94 69.68 -28.64
N ASP A 1151 35.04 68.37 -28.47
CA ASP A 1151 33.95 67.54 -27.97
C ASP A 1151 33.93 67.59 -26.44
N TRP A 1152 32.79 68.01 -25.88
CA TRP A 1152 32.55 67.99 -24.44
C TRP A 1152 31.62 66.82 -24.10
N THR A 1153 32.08 65.94 -23.23
CA THR A 1153 31.33 64.77 -22.80
C THR A 1153 30.39 65.14 -21.67
N ILE A 1154 29.09 64.96 -21.91
CA ILE A 1154 28.04 64.96 -20.90
C ILE A 1154 27.94 63.55 -20.36
N VAL A 1155 28.07 63.39 -19.05
CA VAL A 1155 27.86 62.14 -18.33
C VAL A 1155 26.75 62.38 -17.33
N VAL A 1156 25.70 61.56 -17.38
CA VAL A 1156 24.64 61.50 -16.38
C VAL A 1156 24.69 60.14 -15.73
N GLU A 1157 24.74 60.11 -14.41
CA GLU A 1157 24.88 58.90 -13.64
C GLU A 1157 23.95 58.95 -12.44
N GLU A 1158 23.27 57.85 -12.14
CA GLU A 1158 22.61 57.69 -10.84
C GLU A 1158 23.67 57.63 -9.73
N SER A 1159 23.35 58.15 -8.55
CA SER A 1159 24.27 58.34 -7.43
C SER A 1159 25.02 57.07 -6.95
N SER A 1160 24.49 55.88 -7.20
CA SER A 1160 25.10 54.57 -6.94
C SER A 1160 25.57 53.84 -8.21
N GLY A 1161 25.57 54.52 -9.36
CA GLY A 1161 25.94 53.97 -10.65
C GLY A 1161 24.90 53.03 -11.27
N LEU A 1162 23.65 53.01 -10.76
CA LEU A 1162 22.59 52.11 -11.25
C LEU A 1162 22.26 52.25 -12.72
N SER A 1163 22.33 53.47 -13.21
CA SER A 1163 22.07 53.81 -14.59
C SER A 1163 22.99 54.94 -15.02
N ARG A 1164 23.46 54.90 -16.26
CA ARG A 1164 24.30 55.96 -16.83
C ARG A 1164 23.97 56.25 -18.28
N GLY A 1165 24.24 57.48 -18.69
CA GLY A 1165 24.19 57.90 -20.07
C GLY A 1165 25.35 58.82 -20.37
N THR A 1166 25.93 58.67 -21.55
CA THR A 1166 26.93 59.61 -22.06
C THR A 1166 26.45 60.22 -23.36
N ALA A 1167 26.73 61.50 -23.56
CA ALA A 1167 26.51 62.17 -24.83
C ALA A 1167 27.63 63.15 -25.11
N ILE A 1168 27.87 63.43 -26.39
CA ILE A 1168 28.90 64.40 -26.81
C ILE A 1168 28.21 65.67 -27.28
N GLN A 1169 28.57 66.79 -26.65
CA GLN A 1169 28.22 68.13 -27.09
C GLN A 1169 29.47 68.82 -27.65
N PRO A 1170 29.61 68.97 -28.98
CA PRO A 1170 30.71 69.72 -29.57
C PRO A 1170 30.54 71.22 -29.35
N TYR A 1171 31.63 71.91 -28.98
CA TYR A 1171 31.72 73.36 -28.88
C TYR A 1171 32.81 73.94 -29.80
N GLU A 1172 32.53 75.05 -30.48
CA GLU A 1172 33.50 75.81 -31.29
C GLU A 1172 33.89 77.14 -30.66
N ALA A 1173 35.08 77.63 -31.00
CA ALA A 1173 35.52 78.95 -30.57
C ALA A 1173 34.57 80.05 -31.12
N PRO A 1174 34.17 81.04 -30.30
CA PRO A 1174 33.18 82.04 -30.72
C PRO A 1174 33.64 82.84 -31.94
N SER A 1175 32.78 82.93 -32.97
CA SER A 1175 33.09 83.57 -34.27
C SER A 1175 33.20 85.11 -34.24
N GLN A 1176 32.98 85.76 -33.08
CA GLN A 1176 33.10 87.20 -32.92
C GLN A 1176 34.10 87.57 -31.82
N ALA A 1177 35.06 88.42 -32.18
CA ALA A 1177 36.08 88.95 -31.29
C ALA A 1177 35.47 89.49 -29.98
N ALA A 1178 35.70 88.76 -28.88
CA ALA A 1178 35.29 89.19 -27.55
C ALA A 1178 36.02 90.50 -27.16
N PRO A 1179 35.33 91.52 -26.62
CA PRO A 1179 35.97 92.71 -26.10
C PRO A 1179 36.79 92.36 -24.84
N LEU A 1180 38.10 92.58 -24.90
CA LEU A 1180 39.03 92.51 -23.76
C LEU A 1180 38.51 93.39 -22.60
N ARG A 1181 38.02 92.76 -21.53
CA ARG A 1181 37.85 93.41 -20.22
C ARG A 1181 39.06 93.07 -19.35
N PHE A 1182 39.82 94.09 -18.97
CA PHE A 1182 40.84 93.99 -17.93
C PHE A 1182 40.20 94.35 -16.60
N ASP A 1183 40.33 93.46 -15.61
CA ASP A 1183 40.10 93.75 -14.20
C ASP A 1183 41.46 93.95 -13.50
N PHE A 1184 41.59 95.04 -12.74
CA PHE A 1184 42.79 95.35 -11.94
C PHE A 1184 42.37 95.73 -10.51
N GLY A 1185 42.48 94.76 -9.60
CA GLY A 1185 42.58 94.97 -8.15
C GLY A 1185 41.71 94.01 -7.34
N ALA A 1186 42.09 93.52 -6.16
CA ALA A 1186 43.34 93.60 -5.39
C ALA A 1186 43.24 92.52 -4.29
N THR A 1187 44.36 91.83 -4.02
CA THR A 1187 44.71 90.96 -2.87
C THR A 1187 43.60 90.22 -2.12
#